data_AF-A0A5F9DFD8-F1
#
_entry.id   AF-A0A5F9DFD8-F1
#
_cell.length_a   1.000
_cell.length_b   1.000
_cell.length_c   1.000
_cell.angle_alpha   90.00
_cell.angle_beta   90.00
_cell.angle_gamma   90.00
#
_symmetry.space_group_name_H-M   'P 1'
#
loop_
_entity.id
_entity.type
_entity.pdbx_description
1 polymer ?
#
loop_
_entity_poly.entity_id
_entity_poly.type
_entity_poly.pdbx_seq_one_letter_code
_entity_poly.pdbx_strand_id
1 'polypeptide(L)'
;MASSAQSGGPSGGPAVPTVQRGIVKMVLSGCAIIVRGQPRGGPPPERQINLSNIRAGNLARRAAATQPDGKDTPDEPWAFPAREFLRKKLIGKEVCFTIENKTQQGREYGLIYLGKDTNGENIAESLVADGLAARREGVRANTPEQNRLAECEEQAKAAKKGMWSEGSGAHTIRDLKYTIENPRHFVDSHHQKPVNAIIEHVRDGSVVRALLLPDYYLVTVMLSGIKCPTFRREADGSETPEPFAAEAKFFTESRLLQRDVQIILESCHNQNILGTILHPNGNITELLLKEGFARCVDWSIAVYTRGAEKLRAAERFAKERRLRIWRDYVAPTANLDQKDKQFVAKVMQVLNADAIVVKLNSGDYKTIHLSSIRPPRLEGENTQDKNKKLRPLYDIPYMFEAREFLRKKLIGKKVNVTVDYIRPASPATETIPAFSERTCATVTIGGINIAEALVSKGLATVIRYRQDDDQRSSHYDELLAAEARAIKNGKGLHSKKEVPIHRVADISGDTQKAKQFLPFLQRAGRSEAVVEYVFSGSRLKLYLPKETCLITFLLAGIECPRGARNLPGLVQEGEPFSEEATLFTKELVLQREVWAHYEEQPVEEVMPVLEEKERSASYKPVFVTEITDDLHFYVQDVETGTQLEKLMENMRNDITSHPPVEGSYAPRRGDFCIAKFVDGEWYRARVEKVESPTKVHVFYIDYGNREILPPSRLGTLPPAFSTRALPAQATEYAFAFIQVPQDEDARTDAVDSVVRDIQNTQCLLNVEHLSAGCPHVTLQFADSKGDVGLGLVKEGLVMVEVRKEKQFQKVVRAMPRKPPAIASQGTGDRTSSQRGSGDPTTLLLLLGKDNGFGFVGFKKKKKKLITSQINWLRVWLRMQLQTRAESFPAPMPPCDRLKSAARPGMERVSPTFLPPPLSLPFQHAAPESRATSQCHLRARKHRATTPLPGCLESPQGLELAKCCPIQVSALGSPSLPSNRTREPRCRTAVQD
;
A
#
# COMPACT_ATOMS: atom_id res chain seq x y z
N MET A 1 -14.25 69.18 -31.98
CA MET A 1 -13.33 69.89 -32.89
C MET A 1 -12.19 70.49 -32.06
N ALA A 2 -11.06 70.83 -32.68
CA ALA A 2 -9.87 71.30 -31.98
C ALA A 2 -9.98 72.76 -31.49
N SER A 3 -9.28 73.08 -30.39
CA SER A 3 -8.41 74.27 -30.32
C SER A 3 -7.57 74.23 -29.04
N SER A 4 -6.34 74.75 -29.12
CA SER A 4 -5.43 74.97 -28.01
C SER A 4 -5.82 76.21 -27.19
N ALA A 5 -5.53 76.18 -25.89
CA ALA A 5 -5.42 77.38 -25.05
C ALA A 5 -4.31 77.18 -24.02
N GLN A 6 -3.23 77.96 -24.13
CA GLN A 6 -2.30 78.16 -23.01
C GLN A 6 -3.02 78.96 -21.94
N SER A 7 -2.95 78.53 -20.68
CA SER A 7 -3.34 79.35 -19.52
C SER A 7 -2.14 79.51 -18.59
N GLY A 8 -1.92 80.75 -18.15
CA GLY A 8 -0.77 81.11 -17.31
C GLY A 8 -0.83 80.45 -15.94
N GLY A 9 0.33 80.18 -15.35
CA GLY A 9 0.42 79.58 -14.02
C GLY A 9 -0.01 80.54 -12.91
N PRO A 10 -0.65 80.05 -11.84
CA PRO A 10 -0.77 80.80 -10.60
C PRO A 10 0.53 80.72 -9.80
N SER A 11 0.97 81.85 -9.26
CA SER A 11 2.07 81.93 -8.30
C SER A 11 1.71 81.18 -7.01
N GLY A 12 2.32 80.01 -6.81
CA GLY A 12 2.07 79.18 -5.63
C GLY A 12 2.61 79.84 -4.36
N GLY A 13 1.72 80.16 -3.42
CA GLY A 13 2.08 80.47 -2.03
C GLY A 13 2.61 79.23 -1.28
N PRO A 14 3.10 79.39 -0.04
CA PRO A 14 3.59 78.28 0.77
C PRO A 14 2.47 77.27 1.05
N ALA A 15 2.55 76.08 0.44
CA ALA A 15 1.61 75.00 0.69
C ALA A 15 1.76 74.48 2.12
N VAL A 16 0.65 74.45 2.87
CA VAL A 16 0.62 73.89 4.24
C VAL A 16 1.03 72.41 4.18
N PRO A 17 2.03 71.96 4.96
CA PRO A 17 2.54 70.59 4.87
C PRO A 17 1.46 69.58 5.28
N THR A 18 1.18 68.62 4.38
CA THR A 18 0.12 67.64 4.61
C THR A 18 0.54 66.56 5.60
N VAL A 19 -0.22 66.44 6.68
CA VAL A 19 -0.03 65.43 7.72
C VAL A 19 -0.44 64.05 7.19
N GLN A 20 0.45 63.07 7.32
CA GLN A 20 0.27 61.69 6.88
C GLN A 20 0.59 60.71 8.00
N ARG A 21 0.11 59.46 7.87
CA ARG A 21 0.39 58.38 8.82
C ARG A 21 0.94 57.14 8.11
N GLY A 22 1.80 56.41 8.79
CA GLY A 22 2.36 55.15 8.29
C GLY A 22 2.85 54.25 9.43
N ILE A 23 3.02 52.96 9.14
CA ILE A 23 3.60 52.00 10.07
C ILE A 23 5.10 51.89 9.77
N VAL A 24 5.96 52.03 10.76
CA VAL A 24 7.42 51.96 10.56
C VAL A 24 7.84 50.53 10.18
N LYS A 25 8.42 50.39 8.99
CA LYS A 25 8.95 49.13 8.45
C LYS A 25 10.37 48.86 8.95
N MET A 26 11.27 49.83 8.74
CA MET A 26 12.70 49.74 9.11
C MET A 26 13.34 51.13 9.30
N VAL A 27 14.42 51.17 10.06
CA VAL A 27 15.34 52.30 10.24
C VAL A 27 16.62 52.03 9.44
N LEU A 28 17.05 53.02 8.66
CA LEU A 28 18.22 52.99 7.78
C LEU A 28 19.44 53.71 8.41
N SER A 29 20.57 53.68 7.69
CA SER A 29 21.74 54.52 7.96
C SER A 29 21.38 56.00 7.96
N GLY A 30 22.06 56.80 8.81
CA GLY A 30 21.79 58.23 8.93
C GLY A 30 20.38 58.56 9.46
N CYS A 31 19.78 57.63 10.21
CA CYS A 31 18.45 57.77 10.83
C CYS A 31 17.27 58.05 9.88
N ALA A 32 17.40 57.73 8.59
CA ALA A 32 16.26 57.71 7.68
C ALA A 32 15.32 56.53 8.00
N ILE A 33 14.02 56.68 7.78
CA ILE A 33 13.00 55.71 8.18
C ILE A 33 12.15 55.33 6.95
N ILE A 34 11.89 54.05 6.78
CA ILE A 34 10.88 53.57 5.81
C ILE A 34 9.58 53.33 6.56
N VAL A 35 8.53 54.03 6.16
CA VAL A 35 7.14 53.77 6.58
C VAL A 35 6.39 53.02 5.48
N ARG A 36 5.38 52.25 5.87
CA ARG A 36 4.49 51.52 4.95
C ARG A 36 3.02 51.74 5.26
N GLY A 37 2.17 51.59 4.25
CA GLY A 37 0.72 51.51 4.41
C GLY A 37 0.25 50.20 5.06
N GLN A 38 -1.08 50.07 5.17
CA GLN A 38 -1.74 48.78 5.40
C GLN A 38 -1.86 48.01 4.08
N PRO A 39 -1.66 46.68 4.06
CA PRO A 39 -1.79 45.88 2.85
C PRO A 39 -3.24 45.86 2.36
N ARG A 40 -3.45 46.11 1.06
CA ARG A 40 -4.75 46.06 0.39
C ARG A 40 -4.60 45.32 -0.95
N GLY A 41 -4.95 44.04 -0.98
CA GLY A 41 -4.84 43.19 -2.18
C GLY A 41 -3.41 42.79 -2.60
N GLY A 42 -2.37 43.37 -1.99
CA GLY A 42 -0.96 43.07 -2.29
C GLY A 42 0.00 43.72 -1.28
N PRO A 43 1.31 43.73 -1.55
CA PRO A 43 2.31 44.43 -0.74
C PRO A 43 1.92 45.90 -0.53
N PRO A 44 2.02 46.44 0.71
CA PRO A 44 1.65 47.83 0.98
C PRO A 44 2.64 48.81 0.33
N PRO A 45 2.20 50.02 -0.03
CA PRO A 45 3.11 51.07 -0.51
C PRO A 45 4.11 51.45 0.59
N GLU A 46 5.35 51.69 0.18
CA GLU A 46 6.47 52.06 1.06
C GLU A 46 6.99 53.46 0.71
N ARG A 47 7.40 54.21 1.72
CA ARG A 47 7.89 55.59 1.59
C ARG A 47 9.09 55.78 2.50
N GLN A 48 10.23 56.17 1.94
CA GLN A 48 11.41 56.55 2.72
C GLN A 48 11.31 58.05 3.08
N ILE A 49 11.51 58.34 4.36
CA ILE A 49 11.51 59.69 4.91
C ILE A 49 12.86 59.90 5.60
N ASN A 50 13.59 60.91 5.18
CA ASN A 50 14.81 61.37 5.84
C ASN A 50 14.43 62.44 6.88
N LEU A 51 15.04 62.40 8.07
CA LEU A 51 14.78 63.40 9.10
C LEU A 51 15.34 64.77 8.68
N SER A 52 14.47 65.79 8.72
CA SER A 52 14.86 67.19 8.48
C SER A 52 15.81 67.73 9.55
N ASN A 53 16.54 68.79 9.20
CA ASN A 53 17.31 69.66 10.11
C ASN A 53 18.46 69.02 10.91
N ILE A 54 18.59 67.69 10.91
CA ILE A 54 19.63 66.95 11.65
C ILE A 54 20.55 66.13 10.73
N ARG A 55 21.66 65.67 11.31
CA ARG A 55 22.59 64.69 10.74
C ARG A 55 22.99 63.69 11.83
N ALA A 56 22.71 62.41 11.58
CA ALA A 56 23.23 61.29 12.36
C ALA A 56 24.39 60.61 11.62
N GLY A 57 25.16 59.78 12.33
CA GLY A 57 26.27 59.03 11.76
C GLY A 57 25.85 57.99 10.73
N ASN A 58 26.72 57.69 9.78
CA ASN A 58 26.54 56.62 8.81
C ASN A 58 26.88 55.25 9.41
N LEU A 59 26.04 54.25 9.12
CA LEU A 59 26.31 52.86 9.45
C LEU A 59 27.33 52.26 8.48
N ALA A 60 28.03 51.25 8.97
CA ALA A 60 28.91 50.41 8.21
C ALA A 60 28.21 49.85 6.96
N ARG A 61 28.95 49.81 5.85
CA ARG A 61 28.44 49.38 4.55
C ARG A 61 29.42 48.40 3.94
N ARG A 62 28.93 47.19 3.69
CA ARG A 62 29.66 46.18 2.92
C ARG A 62 29.76 46.62 1.46
N ALA A 63 30.93 46.43 0.85
CA ALA A 63 31.14 46.64 -0.56
C ALA A 63 30.21 45.75 -1.41
N ALA A 64 29.73 46.28 -2.54
CA ALA A 64 28.91 45.53 -3.47
C ALA A 64 29.78 44.60 -4.31
N ALA A 65 29.32 43.37 -4.56
CA ALA A 65 30.04 42.40 -5.40
C ALA A 65 30.22 42.84 -6.86
N THR A 66 29.53 43.90 -7.29
CA THR A 66 29.70 44.57 -8.59
C THR A 66 30.87 45.56 -8.63
N GLN A 67 31.53 45.83 -7.49
CA GLN A 67 32.70 46.69 -7.36
C GLN A 67 33.82 45.91 -6.64
N PRO A 68 34.64 45.13 -7.37
CA PRO A 68 35.63 44.24 -6.75
C PRO A 68 36.71 44.96 -5.94
N ASP A 69 37.05 46.20 -6.28
CA ASP A 69 37.99 47.04 -5.53
C ASP A 69 37.33 47.84 -4.38
N GLY A 70 36.02 47.68 -4.18
CA GLY A 70 35.28 48.33 -3.11
C GLY A 70 35.71 47.81 -1.74
N LYS A 71 36.12 48.72 -0.85
CA LYS A 71 36.40 48.39 0.56
C LYS A 71 35.13 48.51 1.40
N ASP A 72 34.97 47.60 2.36
CA ASP A 72 33.95 47.72 3.40
C ASP A 72 34.22 48.99 4.24
N THR A 73 33.18 49.77 4.51
CA THR A 73 33.28 50.97 5.36
C THR A 73 32.76 50.66 6.76
N PRO A 74 33.46 51.07 7.84
CA PRO A 74 33.01 50.88 9.23
C PRO A 74 31.84 51.81 9.61
N ASP A 75 31.29 51.64 10.81
CA ASP A 75 30.35 52.61 11.39
C ASP A 75 31.07 53.93 11.70
N GLU A 76 30.42 55.06 11.48
CA GLU A 76 30.81 56.33 12.11
C GLU A 76 30.49 56.26 13.63
N PRO A 77 31.24 56.96 14.50
CA PRO A 77 30.94 57.02 15.93
C PRO A 77 29.47 57.37 16.21
N TRP A 78 28.87 56.66 17.16
CA TRP A 78 27.46 56.79 17.56
C TRP A 78 26.40 56.45 16.49
N ALA A 79 26.78 56.06 15.26
CA ALA A 79 25.83 55.68 14.21
C ALA A 79 24.98 54.46 14.56
N PHE A 80 25.60 53.39 15.07
CA PHE A 80 24.87 52.19 15.48
C PHE A 80 23.98 52.43 16.72
N PRO A 81 24.43 53.10 17.80
CA PRO A 81 23.56 53.57 18.87
C PRO A 81 22.35 54.39 18.38
N ALA A 82 22.54 55.33 17.45
CA ALA A 82 21.47 56.13 16.87
C ALA A 82 20.42 55.26 16.13
N ARG A 83 20.88 54.26 15.35
CA ARG A 83 20.00 53.27 14.72
C ARG A 83 19.23 52.48 15.78
N GLU A 84 19.92 51.93 16.77
CA GLU A 84 19.30 51.09 17.82
C GLU A 84 18.29 51.85 18.68
N PHE A 85 18.53 53.12 18.98
CA PHE A 85 17.59 54.00 19.68
C PHE A 85 16.27 54.13 18.93
N LEU A 86 16.33 54.50 17.64
CA LEU A 86 15.16 54.55 16.78
C LEU A 86 14.51 53.19 16.60
N ARG A 87 15.31 52.13 16.43
CA ARG A 87 14.82 50.76 16.24
C ARG A 87 13.93 50.32 17.40
N LYS A 88 14.40 50.53 18.63
CA LYS A 88 13.68 50.17 19.86
C LYS A 88 12.43 51.01 20.10
N LYS A 89 12.45 52.31 19.75
CA LYS A 89 11.27 53.19 19.88
C LYS A 89 10.20 52.96 18.80
N LEU A 90 10.61 52.82 17.54
CA LEU A 90 9.73 53.00 16.39
C LEU A 90 9.26 51.72 15.70
N ILE A 91 10.02 50.62 15.76
CA ILE A 91 9.75 49.46 14.89
C ILE A 91 8.37 48.85 15.16
N GLY A 92 7.54 48.80 14.11
CA GLY A 92 6.17 48.31 14.19
C GLY A 92 5.16 49.28 14.82
N LYS A 93 5.56 50.50 15.21
CA LYS A 93 4.64 51.56 15.65
C LYS A 93 3.99 52.26 14.44
N GLU A 94 2.78 52.79 14.66
CA GLU A 94 2.20 53.82 13.79
C GLU A 94 2.83 55.16 14.15
N VAL A 95 3.25 55.93 13.14
CA VAL A 95 3.81 57.27 13.27
C VAL A 95 3.08 58.26 12.38
N CYS A 96 3.06 59.50 12.82
CA CYS A 96 2.58 60.65 12.09
C CYS A 96 3.78 61.39 11.46
N PHE A 97 3.67 61.89 10.24
CA PHE A 97 4.77 62.61 9.58
C PHE A 97 4.28 63.71 8.64
N THR A 98 5.14 64.71 8.43
CA THR A 98 4.97 65.79 7.46
C THR A 98 6.18 65.83 6.54
N ILE A 99 5.97 66.09 5.25
CA ILE A 99 7.07 66.26 4.28
C ILE A 99 7.27 67.76 4.05
N GLU A 100 8.49 68.24 4.30
CA GLU A 100 8.86 69.65 4.15
C GLU A 100 9.55 69.93 2.80
N ASN A 101 10.42 69.01 2.37
CA ASN A 101 11.25 69.20 1.19
C ASN A 101 11.41 67.89 0.41
N LYS A 102 11.44 67.99 -0.93
CA LYS A 102 11.73 66.88 -1.83
C LYS A 102 12.82 67.29 -2.80
N THR A 103 13.94 66.57 -2.79
CA THR A 103 15.06 66.86 -3.69
C THR A 103 14.71 66.49 -5.14
N GLN A 104 15.44 67.06 -6.10
CA GLN A 104 15.33 66.71 -7.52
C GLN A 104 15.57 65.20 -7.77
N GLN A 105 16.35 64.54 -6.91
CA GLN A 105 16.58 63.09 -6.93
C GLN A 105 15.46 62.27 -6.26
N GLY A 106 14.34 62.91 -5.90
CA GLY A 106 13.18 62.26 -5.29
C GLY A 106 13.32 61.91 -3.80
N ARG A 107 14.41 62.31 -3.12
CA ARG A 107 14.56 62.07 -1.66
C ARG A 107 13.68 63.04 -0.89
N GLU A 108 12.94 62.54 0.09
CA GLU A 108 11.97 63.31 0.85
C GLU A 108 12.46 63.52 2.28
N TYR A 109 12.42 64.78 2.73
CA TYR A 109 12.80 65.22 4.05
C TYR A 109 11.58 65.73 4.82
N GLY A 110 11.50 65.38 6.10
CA GLY A 110 10.34 65.70 6.91
C GLY A 110 10.54 65.47 8.41
N LEU A 111 9.51 65.81 9.17
CA LEU A 111 9.41 65.54 10.60
C LEU A 111 8.58 64.28 10.83
N ILE A 112 8.95 63.51 11.85
CA ILE A 112 8.28 62.28 12.26
C ILE A 112 7.95 62.38 13.74
N TYR A 113 6.70 62.08 14.08
CA TYR A 113 6.12 62.17 15.40
C TYR A 113 5.62 60.79 15.83
N LEU A 114 5.97 60.36 17.04
CA LEU A 114 5.44 59.12 17.62
C LEU A 114 4.03 59.38 18.17
N GLY A 115 3.02 59.01 17.38
CA GLY A 115 1.62 59.30 17.68
C GLY A 115 0.73 59.22 16.45
N LYS A 116 -0.51 59.71 16.58
CA LYS A 116 -1.48 59.80 15.49
C LYS A 116 -1.58 61.20 14.87
N ASP A 117 -0.94 62.17 15.51
CA ASP A 117 -0.96 63.60 15.26
C ASP A 117 0.44 64.20 15.49
N THR A 118 0.59 65.49 15.17
CA THR A 118 1.87 66.22 15.25
C THR A 118 2.25 66.72 16.65
N ASN A 119 1.43 66.42 17.67
CA ASN A 119 1.72 66.76 19.07
C ASN A 119 2.51 65.65 19.80
N GLY A 120 2.76 64.51 19.14
CA GLY A 120 3.55 63.40 19.68
C GLY A 120 5.05 63.70 19.78
N GLU A 121 5.81 62.75 20.34
CA GLU A 121 7.27 62.86 20.49
C GLU A 121 7.95 63.09 19.12
N ASN A 122 8.61 64.23 18.94
CA ASN A 122 9.38 64.52 17.73
C ASN A 122 10.69 63.69 17.74
N ILE A 123 10.85 62.86 16.73
CA ILE A 123 11.95 61.91 16.61
C ILE A 123 13.29 62.60 16.32
N ALA A 124 13.29 63.76 15.65
CA ALA A 124 14.51 64.53 15.43
C ALA A 124 15.01 65.17 16.72
N GLU A 125 14.10 65.76 17.52
CA GLU A 125 14.41 66.34 18.83
C GLU A 125 14.99 65.28 19.79
N SER A 126 14.35 64.11 19.86
CA SER A 126 14.77 63.02 20.76
C SER A 126 16.16 62.45 20.42
N LEU A 127 16.54 62.39 19.13
CA LEU A 127 17.89 62.00 18.73
C LEU A 127 18.95 63.03 19.13
N VAL A 128 18.62 64.32 19.04
CA VAL A 128 19.54 65.40 19.40
C VAL A 128 19.69 65.50 20.92
N ALA A 129 18.59 65.37 21.67
CA ALA A 129 18.55 65.42 23.14
C ALA A 129 19.32 64.27 23.84
N ASP A 130 19.57 63.16 23.14
CA ASP A 130 20.43 62.06 23.59
C ASP A 130 21.83 62.05 22.94
N GLY A 131 22.18 63.08 22.16
CA GLY A 131 23.50 63.20 21.53
C GLY A 131 23.78 62.17 20.44
N LEU A 132 22.73 61.67 19.78
CA LEU A 132 22.78 60.65 18.72
C LEU A 132 22.68 61.25 17.31
N ALA A 133 22.34 62.53 17.20
CA ALA A 133 22.43 63.36 16.01
C ALA A 133 22.82 64.80 16.38
N ALA A 134 23.41 65.53 15.43
CA ALA A 134 23.68 66.96 15.53
C ALA A 134 22.76 67.75 14.60
N ARG A 135 22.52 69.04 14.88
CA ARG A 135 21.82 69.95 13.96
C ARG A 135 22.68 70.20 12.71
N ARG A 136 22.06 70.38 11.55
CA ARG A 136 22.79 70.73 10.31
C ARG A 136 23.31 72.17 10.38
N GLU A 137 24.56 72.34 10.00
CA GLU A 137 25.16 73.67 9.84
C GLU A 137 24.52 74.48 8.69
N GLY A 138 24.58 75.80 8.80
CA GLY A 138 24.06 76.73 7.77
C GLY A 138 22.56 77.01 7.83
N VAL A 139 21.78 76.32 8.68
CA VAL A 139 20.36 76.62 8.89
C VAL A 139 20.21 77.68 9.99
N ARG A 140 19.63 78.84 9.65
CA ARG A 140 19.40 79.94 10.62
C ARG A 140 18.26 79.54 11.55
N ALA A 141 18.48 79.66 12.86
CA ALA A 141 17.47 79.43 13.91
C ALA A 141 16.39 80.53 13.90
N ASN A 142 15.50 80.47 12.90
CA ASN A 142 14.41 81.42 12.67
C ASN A 142 13.01 80.75 12.70
N THR A 143 12.94 79.43 12.87
CA THR A 143 11.68 78.70 13.10
C THR A 143 11.65 78.10 14.51
N PRO A 144 10.48 77.99 15.17
CA PRO A 144 10.35 77.43 16.52
C PRO A 144 10.95 76.02 16.67
N GLU A 145 10.85 75.19 15.64
CA GLU A 145 11.34 73.80 15.60
C GLU A 145 12.88 73.76 15.65
N GLN A 146 13.55 74.73 15.03
CA GLN A 146 15.01 74.82 15.09
C GLN A 146 15.51 75.34 16.43
N ASN A 147 14.76 76.21 17.09
CA ASN A 147 15.07 76.65 18.45
C ASN A 147 14.99 75.47 19.43
N ARG A 148 13.94 74.65 19.36
CA ARG A 148 13.82 73.41 20.15
C ARG A 148 14.97 72.44 19.89
N LEU A 149 15.38 72.27 18.63
CA LEU A 149 16.55 71.45 18.30
C LEU A 149 17.86 72.03 18.87
N ALA A 150 18.00 73.34 19.01
CA ALA A 150 19.14 73.96 19.67
C ALA A 150 19.11 73.76 21.19
N GLU A 151 17.95 73.93 21.83
CA GLU A 151 17.75 73.63 23.26
C GLU A 151 18.09 72.17 23.59
N CYS A 152 17.63 71.22 22.77
CA CYS A 152 17.96 69.80 22.89
C CYS A 152 19.46 69.53 22.75
N GLU A 153 20.14 70.22 21.82
CA GLU A 153 21.56 70.04 21.54
C GLU A 153 22.43 70.57 22.68
N GLU A 154 22.11 71.75 23.22
CA GLU A 154 22.80 72.30 24.39
C GLU A 154 22.54 71.47 25.65
N GLN A 155 21.33 70.93 25.83
CA GLN A 155 21.03 69.98 26.91
C GLN A 155 21.88 68.70 26.79
N ALA A 156 22.03 68.15 25.58
CA ALA A 156 22.85 66.96 25.34
C ALA A 156 24.35 67.21 25.56
N LYS A 157 24.85 68.40 25.19
CA LYS A 157 26.23 68.84 25.48
C LYS A 157 26.46 69.00 26.99
N ALA A 158 25.59 69.72 27.68
CA ALA A 158 25.68 69.94 29.13
C ALA A 158 25.63 68.62 29.91
N ALA A 159 24.81 67.66 29.47
CA ALA A 159 24.70 66.33 30.04
C ALA A 159 25.77 65.32 29.53
N LYS A 160 26.72 65.76 28.69
CA LYS A 160 27.79 64.93 28.07
C LYS A 160 27.27 63.63 27.45
N LYS A 161 26.13 63.67 26.75
CA LYS A 161 25.48 62.49 26.15
C LYS A 161 26.01 62.19 24.75
N GLY A 162 26.08 60.90 24.42
CA GLY A 162 26.36 60.42 23.06
C GLY A 162 27.65 61.01 22.48
N MET A 163 27.57 61.64 21.31
CA MET A 163 28.72 62.28 20.65
C MET A 163 29.33 63.46 21.43
N TRP A 164 28.67 63.96 22.47
CA TRP A 164 29.17 65.00 23.38
C TRP A 164 29.80 64.42 24.67
N SER A 165 29.91 63.10 24.78
CA SER A 165 30.68 62.44 25.85
C SER A 165 32.19 62.54 25.63
N GLU A 166 32.97 62.28 26.68
CA GLU A 166 34.44 62.34 26.60
C GLU A 166 35.03 61.13 25.85
N GLY A 167 35.89 61.41 24.86
CA GLY A 167 36.58 60.41 24.04
C GLY A 167 36.10 60.37 22.58
N SER A 168 36.72 59.50 21.78
CA SER A 168 36.47 59.41 20.32
C SER A 168 35.19 58.66 19.92
N GLY A 169 34.45 58.10 20.89
CA GLY A 169 33.31 57.23 20.63
C GLY A 169 33.65 55.89 19.96
N ALA A 170 34.94 55.53 19.82
CA ALA A 170 35.38 54.35 19.07
C ALA A 170 34.77 53.02 19.56
N HIS A 171 34.44 52.90 20.85
CA HIS A 171 33.76 51.74 21.44
C HIS A 171 32.33 51.50 20.90
N THR A 172 31.76 52.48 20.18
CA THR A 172 30.44 52.36 19.53
C THR A 172 30.51 51.82 18.10
N ILE A 173 31.70 51.74 17.52
CA ILE A 173 31.96 51.21 16.18
C ILE A 173 32.00 49.68 16.28
N ARG A 174 31.17 48.98 15.51
CA ARG A 174 31.14 47.51 15.53
C ARG A 174 32.24 46.92 14.67
N ASP A 175 32.92 45.92 15.21
CA ASP A 175 33.70 44.96 14.43
C ASP A 175 32.76 43.98 13.70
N LEU A 176 32.24 44.39 12.54
CA LEU A 176 31.27 43.60 11.78
C LEU A 176 31.91 42.44 11.04
N LYS A 177 31.55 41.22 11.44
CA LYS A 177 32.09 39.98 10.88
C LYS A 177 31.13 39.42 9.83
N TYR A 178 31.45 39.66 8.56
CA TYR A 178 30.63 39.24 7.41
C TYR A 178 30.79 37.76 6.99
N THR A 179 31.82 37.09 7.52
CA THR A 179 32.22 35.72 7.20
C THR A 179 32.61 35.01 8.49
N ILE A 180 32.22 33.73 8.64
CA ILE A 180 32.68 32.86 9.74
C ILE A 180 33.72 31.90 9.16
N GLU A 181 34.90 31.81 9.77
CA GLU A 181 35.99 30.94 9.28
C GLU A 181 35.61 29.45 9.28
N ASN A 182 35.07 28.96 10.40
CA ASN A 182 34.57 27.59 10.53
C ASN A 182 33.11 27.57 11.00
N PRO A 183 32.13 27.63 10.08
CA PRO A 183 30.71 27.66 10.41
C PRO A 183 30.22 26.47 11.23
N ARG A 184 30.82 25.28 11.06
CA ARG A 184 30.44 24.07 11.83
C ARG A 184 30.83 24.23 13.29
N HIS A 185 32.11 24.47 13.56
CA HIS A 185 32.62 24.70 14.91
C HIS A 185 31.90 25.88 15.60
N PHE A 186 31.60 26.94 14.85
CA PHE A 186 30.82 28.07 15.35
C PHE A 186 29.40 27.68 15.77
N VAL A 187 28.67 26.86 15.00
CA VAL A 187 27.33 26.40 15.42
C VAL A 187 27.43 25.43 16.60
N ASP A 188 28.37 24.49 16.56
CA ASP A 188 28.53 23.47 17.59
C ASP A 188 28.91 24.05 18.97
N SER A 189 29.74 25.10 19.00
CA SER A 189 30.17 25.77 20.25
C SER A 189 29.04 26.50 20.98
N HIS A 190 27.96 26.85 20.29
CA HIS A 190 26.77 27.44 20.91
C HIS A 190 25.84 26.40 21.55
N HIS A 191 26.08 25.09 21.33
CA HIS A 191 25.33 23.99 21.94
C HIS A 191 23.80 24.12 21.83
N GLN A 192 23.31 24.60 20.69
CA GLN A 192 21.89 24.86 20.41
C GLN A 192 21.20 25.76 21.46
N LYS A 193 21.97 26.61 22.16
CA LYS A 193 21.41 27.64 23.05
C LYS A 193 20.87 28.82 22.23
N PRO A 194 19.80 29.49 22.66
CA PRO A 194 19.28 30.66 21.96
C PRO A 194 20.28 31.83 22.00
N VAL A 195 20.66 32.33 20.83
CA VAL A 195 21.58 33.47 20.65
C VAL A 195 20.77 34.74 20.37
N ASN A 196 21.01 35.82 21.12
CA ASN A 196 20.35 37.10 20.86
C ASN A 196 20.78 37.65 19.49
N ALA A 197 19.82 38.09 18.67
CA ALA A 197 20.09 38.59 17.34
C ALA A 197 19.09 39.67 16.90
N ILE A 198 19.47 40.44 15.88
CA ILE A 198 18.60 41.42 15.21
C ILE A 198 18.44 40.97 13.76
N ILE A 199 17.21 40.87 13.26
CA ILE A 199 16.97 40.52 11.85
C ILE A 199 17.16 41.76 10.98
N GLU A 200 18.28 41.89 10.29
CA GLU A 200 18.59 43.08 9.50
C GLU A 200 17.83 43.12 8.16
N HIS A 201 17.73 41.97 7.47
CA HIS A 201 17.04 41.86 6.18
C HIS A 201 16.30 40.53 6.04
N VAL A 202 15.27 40.52 5.20
CA VAL A 202 14.53 39.32 4.79
C VAL A 202 14.70 39.16 3.27
N ARG A 203 15.22 38.01 2.82
CA ARG A 203 15.36 37.72 1.39
C ARG A 203 14.05 37.20 0.83
N ASP A 204 13.55 36.14 1.44
CA ASP A 204 12.24 35.51 1.24
C ASP A 204 11.63 35.14 2.60
N GLY A 205 10.42 34.57 2.63
CA GLY A 205 9.73 34.25 3.89
C GLY A 205 10.52 33.34 4.84
N SER A 206 11.44 32.51 4.34
CA SER A 206 12.22 31.51 5.07
C SER A 206 13.72 31.80 5.20
N VAL A 207 14.24 32.83 4.54
CA VAL A 207 15.67 33.18 4.55
C VAL A 207 15.88 34.64 4.94
N VAL A 208 16.63 34.84 6.03
CA VAL A 208 16.91 36.15 6.62
C VAL A 208 18.41 36.41 6.76
N ARG A 209 18.78 37.68 6.94
CA ARG A 209 20.10 38.10 7.40
C ARG A 209 19.96 38.55 8.85
N ALA A 210 20.75 37.96 9.75
CA ALA A 210 20.72 38.25 11.17
C ALA A 210 22.07 38.77 11.65
N LEU A 211 22.05 39.79 12.50
CA LEU A 211 23.20 40.26 13.26
C LEU A 211 23.19 39.55 14.61
N LEU A 212 24.11 38.60 14.81
CA LEU A 212 24.26 37.86 16.06
C LEU A 212 25.01 38.71 17.09
N LEU A 213 24.54 38.68 18.35
CA LEU A 213 25.13 39.39 19.48
C LEU A 213 25.79 38.39 20.44
N PRO A 214 26.87 38.77 21.15
CA PRO A 214 27.45 40.12 21.22
C PRO A 214 28.41 40.46 20.07
N ASP A 215 28.99 39.47 19.39
CA ASP A 215 30.19 39.64 18.56
C ASP A 215 29.98 40.21 17.14
N TYR A 216 28.76 40.69 16.85
CA TYR A 216 28.37 41.36 15.60
C TYR A 216 28.62 40.55 14.30
N TYR A 217 28.41 39.23 14.34
CA TYR A 217 28.43 38.40 13.13
C TYR A 217 27.17 38.64 12.28
N LEU A 218 27.32 39.07 11.03
CA LEU A 218 26.22 39.27 10.09
C LEU A 218 26.07 38.03 9.19
N VAL A 219 25.22 37.09 9.62
CA VAL A 219 25.04 35.77 9.02
C VAL A 219 23.78 35.68 8.15
N THR A 220 23.70 34.65 7.31
CA THR A 220 22.43 34.24 6.67
C THR A 220 21.82 33.11 7.50
N VAL A 221 20.57 33.25 7.93
CA VAL A 221 19.82 32.18 8.60
C VAL A 221 18.70 31.72 7.69
N MET A 222 18.62 30.40 7.49
CA MET A 222 17.52 29.72 6.82
C MET A 222 16.70 28.98 7.88
N LEU A 223 15.38 29.13 7.84
CA LEU A 223 14.50 28.42 8.77
C LEU A 223 14.58 26.91 8.55
N SER A 224 14.93 26.17 9.60
CA SER A 224 15.05 24.71 9.56
C SER A 224 13.69 24.03 9.39
N GLY A 225 13.69 22.87 8.75
CA GLY A 225 12.51 22.06 8.49
C GLY A 225 11.51 22.60 7.48
N ILE A 226 11.68 23.80 6.92
CA ILE A 226 10.73 24.42 5.98
C ILE A 226 11.40 25.09 4.77
N LYS A 227 10.60 25.42 3.75
CA LYS A 227 10.96 26.31 2.65
C LYS A 227 9.76 27.14 2.21
N CYS A 228 9.95 28.45 2.05
CA CYS A 228 9.01 29.33 1.36
C CYS A 228 9.24 29.31 -0.17
N PRO A 229 8.24 29.72 -0.97
CA PRO A 229 8.44 30.13 -2.35
C PRO A 229 9.52 31.22 -2.43
N THR A 230 10.34 31.15 -3.45
CA THR A 230 11.58 31.94 -3.59
C THR A 230 11.52 32.89 -4.78
N PHE A 231 12.44 33.85 -4.83
CA PHE A 231 12.66 34.69 -6.00
C PHE A 231 13.71 33.98 -6.88
N ARG A 232 13.33 33.59 -8.09
CA ARG A 232 14.26 33.03 -9.07
C ARG A 232 15.00 34.18 -9.74
N ARG A 233 16.33 34.10 -9.79
CA ARG A 233 17.16 35.12 -10.41
C ARG A 233 17.57 34.66 -11.80
N GLU A 234 17.23 35.46 -12.81
CA GLU A 234 17.51 35.15 -14.22
C GLU A 234 18.91 35.63 -14.61
N ALA A 235 19.36 35.23 -15.80
CA ALA A 235 20.74 35.47 -16.26
C ALA A 235 21.05 36.95 -16.53
N ASP A 236 20.02 37.77 -16.76
CA ASP A 236 20.10 39.23 -16.87
C ASP A 236 20.17 39.93 -15.49
N GLY A 237 20.02 39.17 -14.40
CA GLY A 237 20.01 39.66 -13.03
C GLY A 237 18.64 40.07 -12.49
N SER A 238 17.56 39.97 -13.28
CA SER A 238 16.18 40.19 -12.84
C SER A 238 15.71 39.09 -11.86
N GLU A 239 14.74 39.39 -11.01
CA GLU A 239 14.20 38.46 -10.00
C GLU A 239 12.70 38.20 -10.24
N THR A 240 12.35 37.00 -10.71
CA THR A 240 10.97 36.55 -10.92
C THR A 240 10.44 35.82 -9.66
N PRO A 241 9.36 36.30 -9.02
CA PRO A 241 8.82 35.68 -7.81
C PRO A 241 8.06 34.39 -8.13
N GLU A 242 8.30 33.33 -7.36
CA GLU A 242 7.41 32.16 -7.34
C GLU A 242 6.05 32.52 -6.72
N PRO A 243 4.96 31.78 -7.03
CA PRO A 243 3.64 32.03 -6.45
C PRO A 243 3.70 32.12 -4.91
N PHE A 244 3.12 33.19 -4.36
CA PHE A 244 3.15 33.55 -2.93
C PHE A 244 4.52 33.94 -2.33
N ALA A 245 5.60 34.09 -3.11
CA ALA A 245 6.92 34.47 -2.60
C ALA A 245 6.95 35.87 -1.97
N ALA A 246 6.30 36.85 -2.62
CA ALA A 246 6.23 38.22 -2.13
C ALA A 246 5.39 38.33 -0.84
N GLU A 247 4.29 37.59 -0.76
CA GLU A 247 3.41 37.55 0.39
C GLU A 247 4.05 36.80 1.57
N ALA A 248 4.77 35.70 1.32
CA ALA A 248 5.57 34.99 2.32
C ALA A 248 6.69 35.87 2.88
N LYS A 249 7.40 36.60 2.00
CA LYS A 249 8.41 37.61 2.40
C LYS A 249 7.79 38.68 3.27
N PHE A 250 6.68 39.28 2.84
CA PHE A 250 5.97 40.31 3.61
C PHE A 250 5.45 39.79 4.96
N PHE A 251 5.01 38.53 5.03
CA PHE A 251 4.57 37.90 6.27
C PHE A 251 5.68 37.86 7.33
N THR A 252 6.90 37.52 6.93
CA THR A 252 8.09 37.52 7.78
C THR A 252 8.60 38.94 8.05
N GLU A 253 8.70 39.82 7.04
CA GLU A 253 9.13 41.21 7.21
C GLU A 253 8.25 41.98 8.20
N SER A 254 6.93 41.88 8.06
CA SER A 254 5.98 42.61 8.92
C SER A 254 6.04 42.20 10.40
N ARG A 255 6.64 41.05 10.71
CA ARG A 255 6.76 40.49 12.07
C ARG A 255 8.17 40.61 12.66
N LEU A 256 9.21 40.30 11.89
CA LEU A 256 10.57 40.09 12.41
C LEU A 256 11.60 41.13 11.96
N LEU A 257 11.37 41.88 10.88
CA LEU A 257 12.35 42.83 10.35
C LEU A 257 12.77 43.87 11.41
N GLN A 258 14.06 43.92 11.75
CA GLN A 258 14.65 44.75 12.79
C GLN A 258 14.04 44.59 14.19
N ARG A 259 13.40 43.45 14.48
CA ARG A 259 13.03 43.06 15.85
C ARG A 259 14.19 42.35 16.53
N ASP A 260 14.25 42.48 17.84
CA ASP A 260 15.08 41.63 18.70
C ASP A 260 14.47 40.22 18.73
N VAL A 261 15.30 39.21 18.46
CA VAL A 261 14.92 37.81 18.44
C VAL A 261 15.98 36.97 19.14
N GLN A 262 15.64 35.72 19.45
CA GLN A 262 16.64 34.71 19.79
C GLN A 262 16.67 33.66 18.69
N ILE A 263 17.86 33.30 18.21
CA ILE A 263 18.04 32.31 17.15
C ILE A 263 18.72 31.09 17.76
N ILE A 264 18.11 29.92 17.64
CA ILE A 264 18.79 28.66 17.90
C ILE A 264 19.58 28.31 16.64
N LEU A 265 20.91 28.23 16.77
CA LEU A 265 21.80 27.76 15.70
C LEU A 265 21.83 26.23 15.77
N GLU A 266 21.25 25.54 14.78
CA GLU A 266 21.01 24.09 14.84
C GLU A 266 21.96 23.31 13.92
N SER A 267 22.27 23.85 12.74
CA SER A 267 23.29 23.31 11.82
C SER A 267 23.77 24.39 10.84
N CYS A 268 24.62 24.04 9.88
CA CYS A 268 25.04 24.97 8.82
C CYS A 268 25.34 24.26 7.49
N HIS A 269 25.20 25.00 6.39
CA HIS A 269 25.68 24.63 5.07
C HIS A 269 26.35 25.83 4.42
N ASN A 270 27.66 25.73 4.15
CA ASN A 270 28.53 26.86 3.78
C ASN A 270 28.42 27.99 4.84
N GLN A 271 28.25 29.24 4.41
CA GLN A 271 28.02 30.40 5.31
C GLN A 271 26.54 30.58 5.74
N ASN A 272 25.64 29.66 5.35
CA ASN A 272 24.24 29.71 5.75
C ASN A 272 24.05 28.84 7.00
N ILE A 273 23.45 29.42 8.04
CA ILE A 273 23.09 28.70 9.27
C ILE A 273 21.64 28.21 9.13
N LEU A 274 21.39 26.95 9.49
CA LEU A 274 20.06 26.40 9.69
C LEU A 274 19.66 26.63 11.15
N GLY A 275 18.50 27.22 11.38
CA GLY A 275 18.08 27.53 12.74
C GLY A 275 16.64 27.97 12.88
N THR A 276 16.21 28.06 14.13
CA THR A 276 14.85 28.47 14.51
C THR A 276 14.87 29.87 15.12
N ILE A 277 14.04 30.79 14.61
CA ILE A 277 13.89 32.14 15.15
C ILE A 277 12.76 32.17 16.18
N LEU A 278 13.10 32.51 17.42
CA LEU A 278 12.19 32.68 18.54
C LEU A 278 11.88 34.17 18.75
N HIS A 279 10.59 34.46 18.89
CA HIS A 279 10.07 35.79 19.21
C HIS A 279 8.87 35.63 20.17
N PRO A 280 8.63 36.55 21.14
CA PRO A 280 7.55 36.40 22.13
C PRO A 280 6.16 36.17 21.52
N ASN A 281 5.88 36.79 20.36
CA ASN A 281 4.60 36.66 19.66
C ASN A 281 4.42 35.34 18.88
N GLY A 282 5.36 34.39 19.00
CA GLY A 282 5.26 33.05 18.41
C GLY A 282 6.42 32.67 17.49
N ASN A 283 6.46 31.38 17.16
CA ASN A 283 7.47 30.79 16.28
C ASN A 283 7.12 31.04 14.80
N ILE A 284 7.99 31.77 14.08
CA ILE A 284 7.73 32.13 12.68
C ILE A 284 7.65 30.90 11.76
N THR A 285 8.42 29.84 12.04
CA THR A 285 8.46 28.60 11.26
C THR A 285 7.09 27.91 11.26
N GLU A 286 6.46 27.80 12.43
CA GLU A 286 5.11 27.23 12.59
C GLU A 286 4.03 28.11 11.95
N LEU A 287 4.14 29.44 12.10
CA LEU A 287 3.20 30.40 11.53
C LEU A 287 3.19 30.40 10.00
N LEU A 288 4.37 30.34 9.36
CA LEU A 288 4.50 30.26 7.90
C LEU A 288 3.85 29.00 7.32
N LEU A 289 4.02 27.85 7.98
CA LEU A 289 3.36 26.59 7.59
C LEU A 289 1.85 26.67 7.79
N LYS A 290 1.38 27.13 8.95
CA LYS A 290 -0.04 27.19 9.31
C LYS A 290 -0.84 28.11 8.38
N GLU A 291 -0.23 29.18 7.90
CA GLU A 291 -0.82 30.07 6.89
C GLU A 291 -0.63 29.56 5.44
N GLY A 292 0.13 28.50 5.20
CA GLY A 292 0.39 27.98 3.85
C GLY A 292 1.35 28.85 3.02
N PHE A 293 2.22 29.63 3.67
CA PHE A 293 3.32 30.36 3.02
C PHE A 293 4.61 29.53 2.91
N ALA A 294 4.65 28.36 3.53
CA ALA A 294 5.78 27.43 3.48
C ALA A 294 5.29 25.98 3.40
N ARG A 295 6.20 25.10 2.98
CA ARG A 295 6.08 23.64 3.07
C ARG A 295 7.21 23.07 3.92
N CYS A 296 6.98 21.91 4.52
CA CYS A 296 7.97 21.14 5.25
C CYS A 296 9.03 20.56 4.30
N VAL A 297 10.25 20.39 4.80
CA VAL A 297 11.42 19.97 4.01
C VAL A 297 12.20 18.89 4.75
N ASP A 298 12.09 17.66 4.28
CA ASP A 298 12.53 16.45 4.99
C ASP A 298 14.05 16.42 5.30
N TRP A 299 14.90 16.99 4.44
CA TRP A 299 16.35 16.96 4.66
C TRP A 299 16.82 17.85 5.82
N SER A 300 16.05 18.88 6.18
CA SER A 300 16.35 19.80 7.28
C SER A 300 15.39 19.68 8.46
N ILE A 301 14.32 18.88 8.36
CA ILE A 301 13.34 18.71 9.45
C ILE A 301 13.93 17.98 10.66
N ALA A 302 14.88 17.06 10.44
CA ALA A 302 15.59 16.35 11.50
C ALA A 302 16.54 17.25 12.33
N VAL A 303 16.87 18.44 11.81
CA VAL A 303 17.71 19.44 12.50
C VAL A 303 16.88 20.34 13.42
N TYR A 304 15.57 20.42 13.21
CA TYR A 304 14.65 21.30 13.95
C TYR A 304 14.44 20.85 15.39
N THR A 305 14.84 21.66 16.36
CA THR A 305 14.91 21.29 17.79
C THR A 305 13.62 21.51 18.59
N ARG A 306 12.55 22.05 17.98
CA ARG A 306 11.33 22.48 18.69
C ARG A 306 10.11 21.56 18.56
N GLY A 307 10.30 20.38 17.94
CA GLY A 307 9.29 19.34 17.72
C GLY A 307 8.80 19.30 16.27
N ALA A 308 9.37 18.39 15.47
CA ALA A 308 9.07 18.27 14.03
C ALA A 308 7.58 17.95 13.76
N GLU A 309 6.93 17.24 14.69
CA GLU A 309 5.51 16.93 14.65
C GLU A 309 4.62 18.18 14.62
N LYS A 310 5.05 19.30 15.23
CA LYS A 310 4.33 20.58 15.18
C LYS A 310 4.38 21.21 13.80
N LEU A 311 5.53 21.09 13.10
CA LEU A 311 5.66 21.57 11.73
C LEU A 311 4.73 20.76 10.80
N ARG A 312 4.74 19.43 10.91
CA ARG A 312 3.83 18.57 10.15
C ARG A 312 2.36 18.87 10.44
N ALA A 313 2.00 19.13 11.70
CA ALA A 313 0.63 19.54 12.07
C ALA A 313 0.24 20.90 11.47
N ALA A 314 1.15 21.87 11.48
CA ALA A 314 0.93 23.19 10.88
C ALA A 314 0.78 23.13 9.35
N GLU A 315 1.61 22.36 8.65
CA GLU A 315 1.45 22.12 7.21
C GLU A 315 0.11 21.43 6.91
N ARG A 316 -0.23 20.38 7.68
CA ARG A 316 -1.48 19.62 7.51
C ARG A 316 -2.70 20.53 7.63
N PHE A 317 -2.72 21.42 8.62
CA PHE A 317 -3.78 22.42 8.81
C PHE A 317 -4.01 23.29 7.57
N ALA A 318 -2.92 23.69 6.89
CA ALA A 318 -2.97 24.49 5.67
C ALA A 318 -3.34 23.67 4.41
N LYS A 319 -2.83 22.44 4.28
CA LYS A 319 -3.20 21.47 3.23
C LYS A 319 -4.69 21.15 3.25
N GLU A 320 -5.22 20.81 4.42
CA GLU A 320 -6.66 20.50 4.62
C GLU A 320 -7.56 21.68 4.21
N ARG A 321 -7.14 22.91 4.50
CA ARG A 321 -7.88 24.15 4.19
C ARG A 321 -7.56 24.78 2.83
N ARG A 322 -6.73 24.13 2.00
CA ARG A 322 -6.31 24.62 0.67
C ARG A 322 -5.76 26.05 0.69
N LEU A 323 -4.94 26.36 1.70
CA LEU A 323 -4.41 27.70 1.92
C LEU A 323 -3.18 28.00 1.04
N ARG A 324 -3.25 29.11 0.30
CA ARG A 324 -2.12 29.73 -0.46
C ARG A 324 -1.43 28.72 -1.38
N ILE A 325 -0.22 28.24 -1.06
CA ILE A 325 0.50 27.26 -1.90
C ILE A 325 -0.25 25.93 -2.06
N TRP A 326 -1.21 25.65 -1.17
CA TRP A 326 -2.05 24.45 -1.20
C TRP A 326 -3.41 24.65 -1.87
N ARG A 327 -3.68 25.78 -2.55
CA ARG A 327 -4.97 26.02 -3.23
C ARG A 327 -5.33 24.90 -4.20
N ASP A 328 -4.37 24.50 -5.03
CA ASP A 328 -4.55 23.50 -6.08
C ASP A 328 -4.14 22.09 -5.61
N TYR A 329 -4.05 21.86 -4.30
CA TYR A 329 -3.63 20.57 -3.73
C TYR A 329 -4.67 19.47 -3.96
N VAL A 330 -4.28 18.41 -4.68
CA VAL A 330 -5.07 17.19 -4.82
C VAL A 330 -4.52 16.14 -3.87
N ALA A 331 -5.31 15.72 -2.89
CA ALA A 331 -4.87 14.70 -1.94
C ALA A 331 -4.78 13.32 -2.62
N PRO A 332 -3.74 12.50 -2.38
CA PRO A 332 -3.62 11.15 -2.96
C PRO A 332 -4.80 10.21 -2.64
N THR A 333 -5.56 10.50 -1.58
CA THR A 333 -6.78 9.76 -1.19
C THR A 333 -8.08 10.53 -1.51
N ALA A 334 -8.07 11.56 -2.35
CA ALA A 334 -9.22 12.47 -2.52
C ALA A 334 -10.50 11.76 -3.01
N ASN A 335 -10.35 10.65 -3.74
CA ASN A 335 -11.45 9.88 -4.33
C ASN A 335 -11.84 8.65 -3.49
N LEU A 336 -11.29 8.48 -2.28
CA LEU A 336 -11.60 7.36 -1.38
C LEU A 336 -12.62 7.75 -0.32
N ASP A 337 -13.69 6.96 -0.20
CA ASP A 337 -14.62 7.04 0.93
C ASP A 337 -13.89 6.84 2.25
N GLN A 338 -14.35 7.50 3.32
CA GLN A 338 -13.75 7.39 4.66
C GLN A 338 -13.69 5.93 5.16
N LYS A 339 -14.67 5.10 4.78
CA LYS A 339 -14.76 3.66 5.09
C LYS A 339 -13.66 2.81 4.42
N ASP A 340 -13.19 3.24 3.25
CA ASP A 340 -12.12 2.58 2.48
C ASP A 340 -10.75 3.18 2.80
N LYS A 341 -10.72 4.41 3.34
CA LYS A 341 -9.51 5.07 3.83
C LYS A 341 -9.04 4.51 5.18
N GLN A 342 -9.96 4.20 6.10
CA GLN A 342 -9.62 3.64 7.42
C GLN A 342 -10.58 2.50 7.80
N PHE A 343 -10.02 1.32 8.06
CA PHE A 343 -10.80 0.14 8.45
C PHE A 343 -9.99 -0.83 9.32
N VAL A 344 -10.71 -1.70 10.03
CA VAL A 344 -10.14 -2.83 10.78
C VAL A 344 -10.38 -4.11 9.99
N ALA A 345 -9.34 -4.91 9.79
CA ALA A 345 -9.42 -6.17 9.03
C ALA A 345 -8.58 -7.28 9.68
N LYS A 346 -8.94 -8.54 9.44
CA LYS A 346 -8.20 -9.72 9.95
C LYS A 346 -7.11 -10.11 8.94
N VAL A 347 -5.87 -10.28 9.38
CA VAL A 347 -4.77 -10.73 8.50
C VAL A 347 -4.90 -12.22 8.21
N MET A 348 -4.98 -12.57 6.92
CA MET A 348 -5.22 -13.94 6.44
C MET A 348 -3.96 -14.57 5.84
N GLN A 349 -3.08 -13.76 5.25
CA GLN A 349 -1.82 -14.20 4.67
C GLN A 349 -0.79 -13.06 4.71
N VAL A 350 0.47 -13.38 4.95
CA VAL A 350 1.61 -12.50 4.69
C VAL A 350 2.21 -12.84 3.33
N LEU A 351 2.38 -11.82 2.49
CA LEU A 351 2.98 -11.91 1.16
C LEU A 351 4.38 -11.29 1.22
N ASN A 352 5.40 -12.14 1.25
CA ASN A 352 6.81 -11.75 1.38
C ASN A 352 7.04 -10.83 2.59
N ALA A 353 7.55 -9.61 2.37
CA ALA A 353 7.98 -8.67 3.41
C ALA A 353 7.31 -7.28 3.32
N ASP A 354 6.55 -6.98 2.26
CA ASP A 354 5.93 -5.67 2.02
C ASP A 354 4.40 -5.72 1.86
N ALA A 355 3.76 -6.89 1.84
CA ALA A 355 2.32 -7.02 1.64
C ALA A 355 1.64 -8.03 2.56
N ILE A 356 0.36 -7.81 2.83
CA ILE A 356 -0.53 -8.69 3.58
C ILE A 356 -1.89 -8.80 2.90
N VAL A 357 -2.51 -9.98 2.93
CA VAL A 357 -3.92 -10.16 2.56
C VAL A 357 -4.76 -10.05 3.82
N VAL A 358 -5.80 -9.21 3.78
CA VAL A 358 -6.71 -9.00 4.90
C VAL A 358 -8.15 -9.29 4.50
N LYS A 359 -8.92 -9.90 5.40
CA LYS A 359 -10.37 -10.11 5.29
C LYS A 359 -11.10 -8.98 6.03
N LEU A 360 -11.96 -8.29 5.28
CA LEU A 360 -12.83 -7.21 5.77
C LEU A 360 -14.04 -7.78 6.52
N ASN A 361 -14.73 -6.92 7.27
CA ASN A 361 -15.97 -7.30 7.95
C ASN A 361 -17.13 -7.64 6.97
N SER A 362 -17.03 -7.21 5.70
CA SER A 362 -17.94 -7.60 4.62
C SER A 362 -17.73 -9.04 4.12
N GLY A 363 -16.62 -9.68 4.49
CA GLY A 363 -16.18 -10.96 3.94
C GLY A 363 -15.14 -10.82 2.82
N ASP A 364 -15.03 -9.64 2.20
CA ASP A 364 -14.10 -9.38 1.09
C ASP A 364 -12.63 -9.49 1.49
N TYR A 365 -11.81 -9.91 0.53
CA TYR A 365 -10.36 -9.97 0.67
C TYR A 365 -9.70 -8.79 -0.06
N LYS A 366 -8.78 -8.06 0.60
CA LYS A 366 -7.94 -7.03 -0.02
C LYS A 366 -6.46 -7.29 0.26
N THR A 367 -5.61 -7.07 -0.76
CA THR A 367 -4.16 -7.06 -0.62
C THR A 367 -3.68 -5.66 -0.30
N ILE A 368 -3.02 -5.51 0.85
CA ILE A 368 -2.53 -4.24 1.38
C ILE A 368 -1.00 -4.26 1.38
N HIS A 369 -0.38 -3.28 0.74
CA HIS A 369 1.06 -3.05 0.79
C HIS A 369 1.41 -2.05 1.89
N LEU A 370 2.55 -2.25 2.54
CA LEU A 370 3.07 -1.32 3.54
C LEU A 370 3.60 -0.05 2.86
N SER A 371 3.06 1.10 3.24
CA SER A 371 3.40 2.41 2.64
C SER A 371 4.87 2.79 2.85
N SER A 372 5.49 3.39 1.82
CA SER A 372 6.83 4.00 1.89
C SER A 372 8.01 3.11 2.31
N ILE A 373 7.87 1.79 2.26
CA ILE A 373 8.98 0.85 2.44
C ILE A 373 9.22 0.01 1.19
N ARG A 374 10.43 -0.54 1.03
CA ARG A 374 10.74 -1.62 0.09
C ARG A 374 11.10 -2.89 0.88
N PRO A 375 10.65 -4.07 0.42
CA PRO A 375 11.15 -5.34 0.95
C PRO A 375 12.63 -5.52 0.56
N PRO A 376 13.36 -6.46 1.16
CA PRO A 376 14.66 -6.89 0.65
C PRO A 376 14.56 -7.36 -0.81
N ARG A 377 15.58 -7.08 -1.62
CA ARG A 377 15.64 -7.45 -3.05
C ARG A 377 17.08 -7.69 -3.49
N LEU A 378 17.25 -8.53 -4.51
CA LEU A 378 18.52 -8.73 -5.23
C LEU A 378 18.67 -7.67 -6.34
N GLU A 379 18.55 -6.38 -6.00
CA GLU A 379 18.66 -5.26 -6.95
C GLU A 379 20.12 -4.87 -7.19
N GLY A 380 20.94 -5.79 -7.72
CA GLY A 380 22.32 -5.48 -8.13
C GLY A 380 23.29 -6.62 -8.49
N GLU A 381 23.00 -7.88 -8.19
CA GLU A 381 23.93 -9.00 -8.45
C GLU A 381 23.72 -9.67 -9.81
N ASN A 382 24.81 -10.11 -10.46
CA ASN A 382 24.76 -10.82 -11.74
C ASN A 382 24.21 -12.26 -11.55
N THR A 383 22.90 -12.43 -11.62
CA THR A 383 22.19 -13.70 -11.32
C THR A 383 22.30 -14.79 -12.39
N GLN A 384 23.31 -14.74 -13.28
CA GLN A 384 23.51 -15.75 -14.33
C GLN A 384 23.57 -17.19 -13.77
N ASP A 385 24.18 -17.41 -12.60
CA ASP A 385 24.27 -18.74 -11.96
C ASP A 385 22.94 -19.27 -11.39
N LYS A 386 21.95 -18.41 -11.13
CA LYS A 386 20.67 -18.80 -10.48
C LYS A 386 19.47 -18.87 -11.44
N ASN A 387 19.68 -18.62 -12.73
CA ASN A 387 18.64 -18.20 -13.68
C ASN A 387 17.56 -19.26 -14.05
N LYS A 388 17.44 -20.37 -13.31
CA LYS A 388 16.35 -21.37 -13.42
C LYS A 388 15.83 -21.95 -12.08
N LYS A 389 16.27 -21.49 -10.90
CA LYS A 389 15.89 -22.07 -9.58
C LYS A 389 15.69 -21.09 -8.40
N LEU A 390 15.70 -19.78 -8.64
CA LEU A 390 15.55 -18.77 -7.58
C LEU A 390 14.21 -18.92 -6.81
N ARG A 391 14.27 -19.05 -5.48
CA ARG A 391 13.11 -19.05 -4.57
C ARG A 391 13.14 -17.78 -3.71
N PRO A 392 12.39 -16.72 -4.06
CA PRO A 392 12.51 -15.40 -3.43
C PRO A 392 12.49 -15.38 -1.90
N LEU A 393 11.69 -16.24 -1.26
CA LEU A 393 11.58 -16.32 0.19
C LEU A 393 12.89 -16.74 0.90
N TYR A 394 13.71 -17.58 0.26
CA TYR A 394 14.92 -18.18 0.86
C TYR A 394 16.22 -17.67 0.24
N ASP A 395 16.19 -17.27 -1.03
CA ASP A 395 17.36 -16.80 -1.78
C ASP A 395 17.64 -15.30 -1.63
N ILE A 396 16.64 -14.49 -1.25
CA ILE A 396 16.83 -13.05 -1.05
C ILE A 396 17.29 -12.79 0.38
N PRO A 397 18.43 -12.09 0.59
CA PRO A 397 18.92 -11.72 1.92
C PRO A 397 17.85 -11.11 2.83
N TYR A 398 17.74 -11.62 4.06
CA TYR A 398 16.80 -11.16 5.09
C TYR A 398 15.29 -11.27 4.75
N MET A 399 14.90 -11.86 3.62
CA MET A 399 13.50 -12.01 3.22
C MET A 399 12.73 -12.99 4.12
N PHE A 400 13.36 -14.12 4.47
CA PHE A 400 12.76 -15.12 5.35
C PHE A 400 12.47 -14.53 6.74
N GLU A 401 13.42 -13.80 7.31
CA GLU A 401 13.31 -13.14 8.61
C GLU A 401 12.25 -12.03 8.60
N ALA A 402 12.13 -11.28 7.50
CA ALA A 402 11.08 -10.28 7.32
C ALA A 402 9.69 -10.92 7.26
N ARG A 403 9.52 -11.98 6.45
CA ARG A 403 8.29 -12.77 6.33
C ARG A 403 7.89 -13.43 7.65
N GLU A 404 8.85 -14.01 8.38
CA GLU A 404 8.61 -14.64 9.68
C GLU A 404 8.27 -13.63 10.78
N PHE A 405 8.92 -12.46 10.79
CA PHE A 405 8.57 -11.37 11.71
C PHE A 405 7.12 -10.91 11.50
N LEU A 406 6.72 -10.69 10.25
CA LEU A 406 5.34 -10.35 9.91
C LEU A 406 4.37 -11.48 10.28
N ARG A 407 4.67 -12.72 9.90
CA ARG A 407 3.82 -13.89 10.18
C ARG A 407 3.53 -14.03 11.67
N LYS A 408 4.57 -14.17 12.49
CA LYS A 408 4.45 -14.34 13.95
C LYS A 408 3.76 -13.15 14.64
N LYS A 409 3.97 -11.93 14.12
CA LYS A 409 3.34 -10.73 14.69
C LYS A 409 1.88 -10.57 14.27
N LEU A 410 1.48 -10.94 13.06
CA LEU A 410 0.20 -10.54 12.45
C LEU A 410 -0.80 -11.67 12.14
N ILE A 411 -0.36 -12.89 11.83
CA ILE A 411 -1.25 -13.90 11.22
C ILE A 411 -2.48 -14.18 12.09
N GLY A 412 -3.67 -14.16 11.49
CA GLY A 412 -4.95 -14.35 12.17
C GLY A 412 -5.43 -13.20 13.05
N LYS A 413 -4.64 -12.14 13.28
CA LYS A 413 -4.99 -11.01 14.16
C LYS A 413 -5.72 -9.91 13.41
N LYS A 414 -6.47 -9.09 14.14
CA LYS A 414 -7.07 -7.85 13.62
C LYS A 414 -6.03 -6.73 13.63
N VAL A 415 -5.95 -5.98 12.52
CA VAL A 415 -5.06 -4.83 12.34
C VAL A 415 -5.86 -3.60 11.91
N ASN A 416 -5.38 -2.42 12.28
CA ASN A 416 -5.93 -1.15 11.83
C ASN A 416 -5.17 -0.73 10.57
N VAL A 417 -5.89 -0.51 9.48
CA VAL A 417 -5.33 -0.13 8.17
C VAL A 417 -5.76 1.30 7.86
N THR A 418 -4.79 2.18 7.60
CA THR A 418 -5.00 3.53 7.07
C THR A 418 -4.37 3.63 5.70
N VAL A 419 -5.18 3.73 4.64
CA VAL A 419 -4.69 3.89 3.26
C VAL A 419 -4.08 5.28 3.11
N ASP A 420 -2.81 5.33 2.72
CA ASP A 420 -2.05 6.57 2.53
C ASP A 420 -2.12 7.02 1.06
N TYR A 421 -1.97 6.09 0.12
CA TYR A 421 -2.09 6.33 -1.33
C TYR A 421 -2.36 5.02 -2.08
N ILE A 422 -2.97 5.11 -3.25
CA ILE A 422 -3.07 4.00 -4.21
C ILE A 422 -2.10 4.29 -5.34
N ARG A 423 -1.18 3.37 -5.61
CA ARG A 423 -0.34 3.44 -6.82
C ARG A 423 -1.11 2.77 -7.95
N PRO A 424 -1.52 3.50 -9.00
CA PRO A 424 -2.29 2.92 -10.11
C PRO A 424 -1.46 1.86 -10.85
N ALA A 425 -2.13 0.86 -11.43
CA ALA A 425 -1.46 -0.15 -12.23
C ALA A 425 -0.69 0.49 -13.40
N SER A 426 0.54 0.03 -13.66
CA SER A 426 1.35 0.49 -14.78
C SER A 426 1.69 -0.70 -15.69
N PRO A 427 1.47 -0.58 -17.02
CA PRO A 427 1.96 -1.58 -17.97
C PRO A 427 3.50 -1.62 -17.98
N ALA A 428 4.06 -2.74 -18.41
CA ALA A 428 5.52 -2.85 -18.57
C ALA A 428 6.00 -1.83 -19.61
N THR A 429 7.05 -1.10 -19.25
CA THR A 429 7.83 -0.24 -20.15
C THR A 429 9.26 -0.77 -20.16
N GLU A 430 10.06 -0.50 -21.19
CA GLU A 430 11.44 -1.02 -21.33
C GLU A 430 12.34 -0.76 -20.11
N THR A 431 12.05 0.29 -19.33
CA THR A 431 12.81 0.67 -18.12
C THR A 431 12.09 0.39 -16.80
N ILE A 432 10.81 -0.02 -16.82
CA ILE A 432 9.98 -0.20 -15.61
C ILE A 432 9.08 -1.45 -15.77
N PRO A 433 9.27 -2.51 -14.96
CA PRO A 433 8.44 -3.71 -15.05
C PRO A 433 6.97 -3.41 -14.71
N ALA A 434 6.05 -4.13 -15.35
CA ALA A 434 4.63 -4.04 -15.06
C ALA A 434 4.36 -4.24 -13.56
N PHE A 435 3.48 -3.42 -13.00
CA PHE A 435 2.99 -3.65 -11.65
C PHE A 435 1.49 -3.43 -11.58
N SER A 436 0.79 -4.36 -10.93
CA SER A 436 -0.62 -4.25 -10.58
C SER A 436 -0.87 -3.07 -9.63
N GLU A 437 -2.12 -2.61 -9.56
CA GLU A 437 -2.52 -1.58 -8.61
C GLU A 437 -2.10 -1.95 -7.18
N ARG A 438 -1.48 -1.01 -6.47
CA ARG A 438 -1.01 -1.22 -5.09
C ARG A 438 -1.65 -0.21 -4.13
N THR A 439 -2.63 -0.68 -3.38
CA THR A 439 -3.13 0.00 -2.18
C THR A 439 -2.02 0.01 -1.12
N CYS A 440 -1.44 1.19 -0.89
CA CYS A 440 -0.34 1.38 0.06
C CYS A 440 -0.87 2.04 1.33
N ALA A 441 -0.64 1.40 2.47
CA ALA A 441 -1.25 1.78 3.74
C ALA A 441 -0.29 1.66 4.91
N THR A 442 -0.54 2.48 5.92
CA THR A 442 0.02 2.32 7.26
C THR A 442 -0.80 1.28 8.00
N VAL A 443 -0.14 0.20 8.43
CA VAL A 443 -0.76 -0.90 9.19
C VAL A 443 -0.26 -0.86 10.63
N THR A 444 -1.19 -0.81 11.58
CA THR A 444 -0.89 -0.73 13.03
C THR A 444 -1.59 -1.83 13.82
N ILE A 445 -0.94 -2.29 14.90
CA ILE A 445 -1.51 -3.25 15.85
C ILE A 445 -0.98 -2.93 17.27
N GLY A 446 -1.87 -2.75 18.24
CA GLY A 446 -1.50 -2.41 19.62
C GLY A 446 -0.63 -1.15 19.73
N GLY A 447 -0.90 -0.13 18.89
CA GLY A 447 -0.10 1.10 18.81
C GLY A 447 1.22 0.99 18.04
N ILE A 448 1.62 -0.21 17.58
CA ILE A 448 2.88 -0.42 16.86
C ILE A 448 2.65 -0.31 15.35
N ASN A 449 3.39 0.60 14.70
CA ASN A 449 3.49 0.68 13.24
C ASN A 449 4.34 -0.49 12.70
N ILE A 450 3.76 -1.30 11.81
CA ILE A 450 4.40 -2.50 11.27
C ILE A 450 5.56 -2.16 10.32
N ALA A 451 5.39 -1.13 9.50
CA ALA A 451 6.43 -0.67 8.58
C ALA A 451 7.64 -0.13 9.37
N GLU A 452 7.39 0.67 10.41
CA GLU A 452 8.44 1.16 11.31
C GLU A 452 9.18 0.00 12.00
N ALA A 453 8.44 -1.00 12.48
CA ALA A 453 9.03 -2.14 13.18
C ALA A 453 9.94 -2.98 12.27
N LEU A 454 9.57 -3.21 11.00
CA LEU A 454 10.42 -3.85 9.98
C LEU A 454 11.69 -3.03 9.73
N VAL A 455 11.54 -1.73 9.43
CA VAL A 455 12.65 -0.83 9.12
C VAL A 455 13.62 -0.72 10.29
N SER A 456 13.13 -0.63 11.53
CA SER A 456 13.97 -0.56 12.75
C SER A 456 14.85 -1.80 13.00
N LYS A 457 14.51 -2.92 12.35
CA LYS A 457 15.26 -4.19 12.35
C LYS A 457 16.14 -4.36 11.10
N GLY A 458 16.09 -3.43 10.14
CA GLY A 458 16.74 -3.56 8.84
C GLY A 458 16.13 -4.64 7.95
N LEU A 459 14.88 -5.03 8.20
CA LEU A 459 14.14 -6.04 7.42
C LEU A 459 13.37 -5.43 6.24
N ALA A 460 13.41 -4.11 6.10
CA ALA A 460 12.93 -3.32 4.98
C ALA A 460 13.72 -2.00 4.92
N THR A 461 13.73 -1.34 3.76
CA THR A 461 14.35 -0.01 3.57
C THR A 461 13.29 1.04 3.27
N VAL A 462 13.57 2.32 3.52
CA VAL A 462 12.60 3.41 3.30
C VAL A 462 12.70 3.92 1.87
N ILE A 463 11.55 4.06 1.20
CA ILE A 463 11.47 4.69 -0.11
C ILE A 463 11.83 6.17 0.05
N ARG A 464 12.90 6.62 -0.60
CA ARG A 464 13.22 8.05 -0.69
C ARG A 464 12.43 8.68 -1.83
N TYR A 465 11.62 9.68 -1.48
CA TYR A 465 10.74 10.42 -2.39
C TYR A 465 11.41 11.72 -2.88
N ARG A 466 10.92 12.25 -4.02
CA ARG A 466 11.22 13.64 -4.42
C ARG A 466 10.42 14.60 -3.52
N GLN A 467 10.90 15.84 -3.40
CA GLN A 467 10.40 16.82 -2.41
C GLN A 467 8.91 17.20 -2.60
N ASP A 468 8.34 16.91 -3.77
CA ASP A 468 6.97 17.27 -4.17
C ASP A 468 6.08 16.04 -4.36
N ASP A 469 6.56 14.84 -4.01
CA ASP A 469 5.80 13.59 -4.09
C ASP A 469 5.09 13.29 -2.75
N ASP A 470 3.79 13.58 -2.70
CA ASP A 470 2.94 13.31 -1.55
C ASP A 470 2.40 11.86 -1.52
N GLN A 471 2.77 10.95 -2.45
CA GLN A 471 2.41 9.52 -2.41
C GLN A 471 3.25 8.72 -1.40
N ARG A 472 3.22 9.15 -0.14
CA ARG A 472 4.00 8.60 0.98
C ARG A 472 3.15 8.33 2.21
N SER A 473 3.69 7.52 3.13
CA SER A 473 3.09 7.20 4.42
C SER A 473 2.81 8.47 5.22
N SER A 474 1.66 8.50 5.89
CA SER A 474 1.33 9.48 6.93
C SER A 474 2.33 9.52 8.10
N HIS A 475 3.16 8.48 8.25
CA HIS A 475 4.14 8.31 9.33
C HIS A 475 5.59 8.27 8.79
N TYR A 476 5.86 8.89 7.63
CA TYR A 476 7.14 8.81 6.92
C TYR A 476 8.37 9.23 7.75
N ASP A 477 8.25 10.22 8.63
CA ASP A 477 9.35 10.67 9.50
C ASP A 477 9.74 9.60 10.54
N GLU A 478 8.78 8.82 11.04
CA GLU A 478 9.02 7.70 11.96
C GLU A 478 9.80 6.59 11.24
N LEU A 479 9.47 6.33 9.96
CA LEU A 479 10.20 5.38 9.13
C LEU A 479 11.65 5.81 8.90
N LEU A 480 11.90 7.09 8.58
CA LEU A 480 13.26 7.62 8.44
C LEU A 480 14.05 7.55 9.76
N ALA A 481 13.41 7.87 10.88
CA ALA A 481 14.02 7.72 12.21
C ALA A 481 14.33 6.24 12.53
N ALA A 482 13.46 5.31 12.14
CA ALA A 482 13.68 3.87 12.29
C ALA A 482 14.84 3.38 11.42
N GLU A 483 14.98 3.88 10.19
CA GLU A 483 16.08 3.55 9.28
C GLU A 483 17.42 4.04 9.84
N ALA A 484 17.46 5.28 10.35
CA ALA A 484 18.63 5.82 11.03
C ALA A 484 19.02 4.97 12.26
N ARG A 485 18.04 4.46 13.04
CA ARG A 485 18.29 3.52 14.14
C ARG A 485 18.80 2.16 13.65
N ALA A 486 18.34 1.66 12.51
CA ALA A 486 18.80 0.38 11.95
C ALA A 486 20.22 0.47 11.39
N ILE A 487 20.54 1.58 10.69
CA ILE A 487 21.89 1.91 10.20
C ILE A 487 22.86 2.05 11.38
N LYS A 488 22.53 2.89 12.37
CA LYS A 488 23.39 3.15 13.54
C LYS A 488 23.73 1.88 14.33
N ASN A 489 22.80 0.93 14.39
CA ASN A 489 22.96 -0.33 15.11
C ASN A 489 23.40 -1.52 14.22
N GLY A 490 23.65 -1.30 12.92
CA GLY A 490 24.05 -2.34 11.97
C GLY A 490 23.11 -3.55 11.93
N LYS A 491 21.80 -3.32 11.73
CA LYS A 491 20.77 -4.38 11.74
C LYS A 491 20.30 -4.76 10.34
N GLY A 492 20.01 -6.05 10.13
CA GLY A 492 19.43 -6.57 8.88
C GLY A 492 20.25 -6.19 7.65
N LEU A 493 19.61 -5.59 6.64
CA LEU A 493 20.24 -5.05 5.44
C LEU A 493 21.33 -3.99 5.68
N HIS A 494 21.39 -3.39 6.87
CA HIS A 494 22.46 -2.45 7.26
C HIS A 494 23.55 -3.11 8.13
N SER A 495 23.46 -4.42 8.37
CA SER A 495 24.49 -5.20 9.04
C SER A 495 25.74 -5.34 8.14
N LYS A 496 26.93 -5.28 8.76
CA LYS A 496 28.19 -5.66 8.12
C LYS A 496 28.59 -7.11 8.40
N LYS A 497 27.73 -7.88 9.08
CA LYS A 497 27.93 -9.32 9.32
C LYS A 497 27.55 -10.11 8.07
N GLU A 498 28.04 -11.34 7.99
CA GLU A 498 27.68 -12.30 6.95
C GLU A 498 26.16 -12.48 6.84
N VAL A 499 25.68 -12.60 5.60
CA VAL A 499 24.25 -12.69 5.28
C VAL A 499 23.71 -14.08 5.64
N PRO A 500 22.58 -14.21 6.36
CA PRO A 500 21.97 -15.50 6.66
C PRO A 500 21.55 -16.28 5.39
N ILE A 501 22.11 -17.48 5.21
CA ILE A 501 21.83 -18.36 4.06
C ILE A 501 20.81 -19.45 4.46
N HIS A 502 19.64 -19.45 3.83
CA HIS A 502 18.57 -20.42 4.12
C HIS A 502 18.56 -21.59 3.12
N ARG A 503 19.23 -22.70 3.48
CA ARG A 503 19.29 -23.92 2.67
C ARG A 503 18.06 -24.81 2.92
N VAL A 504 16.93 -24.48 2.31
CA VAL A 504 15.68 -25.27 2.44
C VAL A 504 15.59 -26.36 1.37
N ALA A 505 15.49 -27.62 1.76
CA ALA A 505 15.19 -28.73 0.83
C ALA A 505 13.71 -28.67 0.40
N ASP A 506 13.41 -29.05 -0.85
CA ASP A 506 12.02 -29.20 -1.31
C ASP A 506 11.82 -30.62 -1.81
N ILE A 507 10.97 -31.37 -1.12
CA ILE A 507 10.60 -32.76 -1.44
C ILE A 507 9.10 -32.88 -1.77
N SER A 508 8.39 -31.75 -1.94
CA SER A 508 7.01 -31.72 -2.40
C SER A 508 6.85 -32.35 -3.79
N GLY A 509 6.17 -33.49 -3.86
CA GLY A 509 5.86 -34.15 -5.14
C GLY A 509 7.00 -35.00 -5.72
N ASP A 510 8.08 -35.20 -4.97
CA ASP A 510 9.17 -36.12 -5.33
C ASP A 510 9.00 -37.45 -4.57
N THR A 511 8.42 -38.45 -5.23
CA THR A 511 8.12 -39.75 -4.62
C THR A 511 9.36 -40.49 -4.12
N GLN A 512 10.52 -40.32 -4.78
CA GLN A 512 11.76 -40.98 -4.35
C GLN A 512 12.29 -40.36 -3.06
N LYS A 513 12.34 -39.02 -2.98
CA LYS A 513 12.75 -38.33 -1.74
C LYS A 513 11.73 -38.48 -0.63
N ALA A 514 10.43 -38.49 -0.93
CA ALA A 514 9.39 -38.74 0.07
C ALA A 514 9.61 -40.08 0.78
N LYS A 515 9.85 -41.17 0.02
CA LYS A 515 10.14 -42.50 0.59
C LYS A 515 11.42 -42.55 1.41
N GLN A 516 12.45 -41.77 1.06
CA GLN A 516 13.68 -41.66 1.85
C GLN A 516 13.45 -40.95 3.20
N PHE A 517 12.61 -39.92 3.24
CA PHE A 517 12.35 -39.13 4.46
C PHE A 517 11.24 -39.73 5.34
N LEU A 518 10.29 -40.48 4.78
CA LEU A 518 9.14 -41.03 5.50
C LEU A 518 9.51 -41.78 6.81
N PRO A 519 10.51 -42.69 6.85
CA PRO A 519 10.86 -43.38 8.09
C PRO A 519 11.37 -42.45 9.19
N PHE A 520 11.98 -41.31 8.83
CA PHE A 520 12.44 -40.31 9.81
C PHE A 520 11.27 -39.51 10.36
N LEU A 521 10.34 -39.10 9.49
CA LEU A 521 9.13 -38.38 9.87
C LEU A 521 8.20 -39.22 10.75
N GLN A 522 8.05 -40.52 10.43
CA GLN A 522 7.31 -41.48 11.27
C GLN A 522 7.94 -41.64 12.66
N ARG A 523 9.27 -41.81 12.75
CA ARG A 523 9.97 -41.92 14.04
C ARG A 523 9.94 -40.63 14.86
N ALA A 524 9.87 -39.45 14.21
CA ALA A 524 9.71 -38.17 14.90
C ALA A 524 8.32 -38.00 15.53
N GLY A 525 7.31 -38.73 15.04
CA GLY A 525 5.95 -38.73 15.56
C GLY A 525 5.22 -37.41 15.29
N ARG A 526 5.34 -36.44 16.20
CA ARG A 526 4.73 -35.09 16.06
C ARG A 526 5.78 -34.07 15.67
N SER A 527 5.85 -33.74 14.39
CA SER A 527 6.73 -32.67 13.89
C SER A 527 6.05 -31.31 13.94
N GLU A 528 6.81 -30.28 14.31
CA GLU A 528 6.41 -28.88 14.18
C GLU A 528 6.48 -28.47 12.71
N ALA A 529 5.43 -27.82 12.22
CA ALA A 529 5.32 -27.43 10.82
C ALA A 529 4.69 -26.04 10.67
N VAL A 530 5.07 -25.30 9.62
CA VAL A 530 4.41 -24.07 9.18
C VAL A 530 3.68 -24.34 7.88
N VAL A 531 2.38 -24.01 7.80
CA VAL A 531 1.61 -24.17 6.56
C VAL A 531 1.98 -23.07 5.57
N GLU A 532 2.82 -23.37 4.59
CA GLU A 532 3.20 -22.40 3.54
C GLU A 532 2.10 -22.23 2.48
N TYR A 533 1.39 -23.31 2.12
CA TYR A 533 0.35 -23.26 1.10
C TYR A 533 -0.80 -24.25 1.38
N VAL A 534 -1.98 -23.97 0.82
CA VAL A 534 -3.17 -24.83 0.86
C VAL A 534 -3.69 -24.98 -0.56
N PHE A 535 -3.60 -26.20 -1.10
CA PHE A 535 -4.04 -26.54 -2.46
C PHE A 535 -5.55 -26.84 -2.51
N SER A 536 -6.06 -27.57 -1.52
CA SER A 536 -7.47 -27.91 -1.32
C SER A 536 -7.78 -27.99 0.18
N GLY A 537 -9.03 -28.31 0.57
CA GLY A 537 -9.38 -28.54 1.96
C GLY A 537 -8.54 -29.63 2.68
N SER A 538 -8.01 -30.61 1.95
CA SER A 538 -7.21 -31.71 2.53
C SER A 538 -5.73 -31.74 2.12
N ARG A 539 -5.29 -30.94 1.12
CA ARG A 539 -3.92 -30.98 0.58
C ARG A 539 -3.17 -29.67 0.87
N LEU A 540 -2.05 -29.77 1.60
CA LEU A 540 -1.26 -28.64 2.09
C LEU A 540 0.22 -28.74 1.67
N LYS A 541 0.94 -27.62 1.68
CA LYS A 541 2.42 -27.59 1.65
C LYS A 541 2.91 -27.11 3.01
N LEU A 542 3.73 -27.93 3.67
CA LEU A 542 4.27 -27.65 4.99
C LEU A 542 5.77 -27.41 4.92
N TYR A 543 6.26 -26.42 5.67
CA TYR A 543 7.67 -26.23 5.97
C TYR A 543 7.97 -26.81 7.36
N LEU A 544 8.95 -27.71 7.46
CA LEU A 544 9.41 -28.30 8.72
C LEU A 544 10.67 -27.57 9.19
N PRO A 545 10.63 -26.78 10.29
CA PRO A 545 11.77 -25.95 10.69
C PRO A 545 12.97 -26.76 11.20
N LYS A 546 12.74 -27.94 11.80
CA LYS A 546 13.80 -28.79 12.39
C LYS A 546 14.61 -29.50 11.29
N GLU A 547 13.91 -30.03 10.28
CA GLU A 547 14.50 -30.73 9.14
C GLU A 547 14.87 -29.78 7.99
N THR A 548 14.47 -28.51 8.07
CA THR A 548 14.67 -27.46 7.05
C THR A 548 14.14 -27.87 5.66
N CYS A 549 13.03 -28.59 5.60
CA CYS A 549 12.48 -29.12 4.36
C CYS A 549 11.01 -28.71 4.10
N LEU A 550 10.60 -28.78 2.84
CA LEU A 550 9.24 -28.56 2.38
C LEU A 550 8.63 -29.89 1.91
N ILE A 551 7.44 -30.21 2.43
CA ILE A 551 6.69 -31.43 2.10
C ILE A 551 5.30 -31.08 1.57
N THR A 552 4.74 -31.97 0.75
CA THR A 552 3.29 -31.99 0.48
C THR A 552 2.64 -32.89 1.53
N PHE A 553 1.57 -32.42 2.17
CA PHE A 553 0.85 -33.15 3.21
C PHE A 553 -0.62 -33.33 2.80
N LEU A 554 -1.17 -34.51 3.08
CA LEU A 554 -2.57 -34.86 2.85
C LEU A 554 -3.18 -35.26 4.20
N LEU A 555 -4.39 -34.78 4.49
CA LEU A 555 -5.11 -35.18 5.69
C LEU A 555 -5.52 -36.66 5.58
N ALA A 556 -5.19 -37.46 6.61
CA ALA A 556 -5.57 -38.86 6.71
C ALA A 556 -7.01 -39.03 7.23
N GLY A 557 -7.63 -40.17 6.93
CA GLY A 557 -8.93 -40.56 7.48
C GLY A 557 -10.16 -39.81 6.98
N ILE A 558 -10.03 -38.93 5.97
CA ILE A 558 -11.16 -38.18 5.38
C ILE A 558 -11.09 -38.18 3.85
N GLU A 559 -12.26 -38.18 3.21
CA GLU A 559 -12.42 -37.74 1.82
C GLU A 559 -12.89 -36.28 1.84
N CYS A 560 -12.28 -35.42 1.01
CA CYS A 560 -12.56 -33.99 0.96
C CYS A 560 -12.98 -33.61 -0.46
N PRO A 561 -14.07 -32.82 -0.64
CA PRO A 561 -14.60 -32.51 -1.96
C PRO A 561 -13.54 -31.89 -2.88
N ARG A 562 -13.36 -32.48 -4.05
CA ARG A 562 -12.36 -32.07 -5.05
C ARG A 562 -12.83 -30.85 -5.83
N GLY A 563 -11.99 -29.81 -5.86
CA GLY A 563 -12.22 -28.62 -6.68
C GLY A 563 -12.15 -28.92 -8.18
N ALA A 564 -12.83 -28.09 -8.98
CA ALA A 564 -13.04 -28.30 -10.40
C ALA A 564 -11.75 -28.59 -11.18
N ARG A 565 -11.85 -29.52 -12.14
CA ARG A 565 -10.72 -30.02 -12.93
C ARG A 565 -10.96 -29.74 -14.41
N ASN A 566 -10.07 -28.94 -15.01
CA ASN A 566 -10.00 -28.73 -16.46
C ASN A 566 -8.76 -29.50 -16.98
N LEU A 567 -8.97 -30.72 -17.48
CA LEU A 567 -7.98 -31.78 -17.76
C LEU A 567 -8.29 -32.47 -19.13
N PRO A 568 -7.58 -33.55 -19.60
CA PRO A 568 -7.58 -33.95 -21.01
C PRO A 568 -8.20 -35.34 -21.27
N GLY A 569 -9.22 -35.46 -22.12
CA GLY A 569 -10.35 -34.54 -22.14
C GLY A 569 -11.23 -34.86 -20.94
N LEU A 570 -11.11 -34.06 -19.87
CA LEU A 570 -11.81 -34.28 -18.60
C LEU A 570 -12.12 -32.90 -18.01
N VAL A 571 -13.31 -32.40 -18.32
CA VAL A 571 -13.91 -31.26 -17.61
C VAL A 571 -14.83 -31.84 -16.55
N GLN A 572 -14.46 -31.65 -15.28
CA GLN A 572 -15.26 -32.12 -14.15
C GLN A 572 -15.54 -30.92 -13.25
N GLU A 573 -16.82 -30.58 -13.07
CA GLU A 573 -17.21 -29.55 -12.10
C GLU A 573 -16.72 -29.95 -10.70
N GLY A 574 -16.46 -28.92 -9.88
CA GLY A 574 -16.02 -29.16 -8.50
C GLY A 574 -17.11 -29.90 -7.72
N GLU A 575 -16.71 -30.90 -6.96
CA GLU A 575 -17.60 -31.56 -6.02
C GLU A 575 -18.20 -30.49 -5.06
N PRO A 576 -19.49 -30.59 -4.67
CA PRO A 576 -20.13 -29.56 -3.85
C PRO A 576 -19.31 -29.20 -2.61
N PHE A 577 -19.27 -27.90 -2.28
CA PHE A 577 -18.51 -27.34 -1.15
C PHE A 577 -16.98 -27.48 -1.23
N SER A 578 -16.39 -27.91 -2.36
CA SER A 578 -14.93 -27.98 -2.56
C SER A 578 -14.21 -26.65 -2.37
N GLU A 579 -14.78 -25.54 -2.85
CA GLU A 579 -14.25 -24.19 -2.62
C GLU A 579 -14.36 -23.78 -1.15
N GLU A 580 -15.49 -24.05 -0.50
CA GLU A 580 -15.73 -23.72 0.91
C GLU A 580 -14.79 -24.50 1.84
N ALA A 581 -14.59 -25.81 1.61
CA ALA A 581 -13.62 -26.63 2.35
C ALA A 581 -12.18 -26.10 2.19
N THR A 582 -11.84 -25.61 0.99
CA THR A 582 -10.54 -25.01 0.70
C THR A 582 -10.39 -23.64 1.40
N LEU A 583 -11.43 -22.82 1.42
CA LEU A 583 -11.46 -21.55 2.14
C LEU A 583 -11.39 -21.77 3.65
N PHE A 584 -12.17 -22.69 4.22
CA PHE A 584 -12.14 -23.05 5.64
C PHE A 584 -10.73 -23.42 6.10
N THR A 585 -10.04 -24.30 5.35
CA THR A 585 -8.67 -24.71 5.66
C THR A 585 -7.68 -23.56 5.53
N LYS A 586 -7.81 -22.70 4.50
CA LYS A 586 -7.02 -21.46 4.40
C LYS A 586 -7.26 -20.52 5.58
N GLU A 587 -8.52 -20.27 5.92
CA GLU A 587 -8.90 -19.38 7.03
C GLU A 587 -8.45 -19.90 8.39
N LEU A 588 -8.34 -21.22 8.58
CA LEU A 588 -7.96 -21.84 9.84
C LEU A 588 -6.45 -22.04 10.02
N VAL A 589 -5.74 -22.60 9.03
CA VAL A 589 -4.34 -23.05 9.21
C VAL A 589 -3.29 -22.38 8.32
N LEU A 590 -3.65 -21.63 7.27
CA LEU A 590 -2.65 -20.96 6.41
C LEU A 590 -1.69 -20.09 7.24
N GLN A 591 -0.38 -20.33 7.09
CA GLN A 591 0.74 -19.69 7.78
C GLN A 591 0.70 -19.78 9.32
N ARG A 592 -0.06 -20.71 9.89
CA ARG A 592 0.03 -21.09 11.31
C ARG A 592 1.15 -22.10 11.52
N GLU A 593 1.61 -22.16 12.76
CA GLU A 593 2.37 -23.29 13.31
C GLU A 593 1.38 -24.40 13.68
N VAL A 594 1.65 -25.62 13.24
CA VAL A 594 0.81 -26.82 13.40
C VAL A 594 1.67 -28.03 13.75
N TRP A 595 1.03 -29.11 14.22
CA TRP A 595 1.65 -30.40 14.48
C TRP A 595 1.18 -31.41 13.43
N ALA A 596 2.09 -32.18 12.85
CA ALA A 596 1.79 -33.20 11.84
C ALA A 596 2.22 -34.61 12.28
N HIS A 597 1.49 -35.62 11.83
CA HIS A 597 1.76 -37.07 11.96
C HIS A 597 1.67 -37.70 10.57
N TYR A 598 2.41 -38.79 10.30
CA TYR A 598 2.78 -39.16 8.93
C TYR A 598 2.40 -40.60 8.50
N GLU A 599 1.61 -40.67 7.42
CA GLU A 599 1.13 -41.86 6.71
C GLU A 599 1.22 -41.56 5.17
N GLU A 600 1.60 -42.51 4.28
CA GLU A 600 1.87 -42.23 2.84
C GLU A 600 0.59 -42.25 1.97
N GLN A 601 0.50 -41.38 0.94
CA GLN A 601 -0.60 -41.33 -0.03
C GLN A 601 -0.11 -41.03 -1.47
N PRO A 602 -0.60 -41.73 -2.52
CA PRO A 602 -0.32 -41.43 -3.95
C PRO A 602 -0.88 -40.10 -4.49
N VAL A 603 -0.64 -39.83 -5.79
CA VAL A 603 -0.80 -38.50 -6.42
C VAL A 603 -1.46 -38.58 -7.81
N GLU A 604 -2.27 -37.57 -8.16
CA GLU A 604 -2.91 -37.37 -9.48
C GLU A 604 -2.32 -36.14 -10.20
N GLU A 605 -2.17 -36.16 -11.54
CA GLU A 605 -1.52 -35.08 -12.33
C GLU A 605 -1.85 -35.15 -13.86
N VAL A 606 -2.39 -34.07 -14.49
CA VAL A 606 -2.87 -34.05 -15.91
C VAL A 606 -2.87 -32.62 -16.54
N MET A 607 -3.60 -32.29 -17.65
CA MET A 607 -3.49 -30.99 -18.38
C MET A 607 -4.78 -30.59 -19.19
N PRO A 608 -5.16 -29.31 -19.44
CA PRO A 608 -6.54 -28.92 -19.89
C PRO A 608 -7.02 -29.25 -21.33
N VAL A 609 -8.34 -29.03 -21.58
CA VAL A 609 -9.07 -29.19 -22.87
C VAL A 609 -10.12 -28.05 -23.12
N LEU A 610 -11.00 -28.15 -24.14
CA LEU A 610 -11.96 -27.11 -24.61
C LEU A 610 -13.41 -27.64 -24.87
N GLU A 611 -14.34 -26.78 -25.33
CA GLU A 611 -15.79 -27.00 -25.53
C GLU A 611 -16.25 -27.04 -27.01
N GLU A 612 -17.48 -27.54 -27.27
CA GLU A 612 -18.05 -27.71 -28.63
C GLU A 612 -19.47 -27.12 -28.79
N LYS A 613 -20.07 -27.19 -30.00
CA LYS A 613 -21.29 -26.45 -30.36
C LYS A 613 -22.26 -27.14 -31.31
N GLU A 614 -23.54 -27.01 -30.98
CA GLU A 614 -24.66 -26.82 -31.92
C GLU A 614 -24.89 -27.92 -32.98
N ARG A 615 -24.42 -29.15 -32.68
CA ARG A 615 -24.81 -30.43 -33.31
C ARG A 615 -24.62 -30.53 -34.83
N SER A 616 -23.35 -30.55 -35.23
CA SER A 616 -22.93 -31.02 -36.56
C SER A 616 -23.36 -32.47 -36.84
N ALA A 617 -23.44 -32.88 -38.11
CA ALA A 617 -23.54 -34.29 -38.50
C ALA A 617 -22.16 -34.75 -39.00
N SER A 618 -21.31 -35.19 -38.08
CA SER A 618 -19.94 -35.60 -38.31
C SER A 618 -19.76 -37.04 -37.82
N TYR A 619 -20.02 -37.99 -38.73
CA TYR A 619 -19.79 -39.40 -38.48
C TYR A 619 -18.29 -39.71 -38.55
N LYS A 620 -17.75 -40.33 -37.50
CA LYS A 620 -16.35 -40.78 -37.40
C LYS A 620 -16.28 -42.31 -37.32
N PRO A 621 -15.25 -42.94 -37.91
CA PRO A 621 -15.05 -44.39 -37.76
C PRO A 621 -14.61 -44.72 -36.33
N VAL A 622 -15.35 -45.60 -35.67
CA VAL A 622 -15.04 -46.11 -34.33
C VAL A 622 -15.13 -47.63 -34.32
N PHE A 623 -14.35 -48.28 -33.46
CA PHE A 623 -14.43 -49.72 -33.24
C PHE A 623 -15.16 -49.99 -31.93
N VAL A 624 -16.29 -50.72 -31.98
CA VAL A 624 -17.13 -51.00 -30.80
C VAL A 624 -16.56 -52.21 -30.08
N THR A 625 -16.13 -52.04 -28.83
CA THR A 625 -15.45 -53.10 -28.07
C THR A 625 -16.38 -53.85 -27.12
N GLU A 626 -17.20 -53.12 -26.36
CA GLU A 626 -18.05 -53.68 -25.30
C GLU A 626 -19.45 -53.08 -25.34
N ILE A 627 -20.48 -53.91 -25.16
CA ILE A 627 -21.87 -53.49 -24.90
C ILE A 627 -22.19 -53.87 -23.45
N THR A 628 -22.88 -53.00 -22.72
CA THR A 628 -23.22 -53.23 -21.30
C THR A 628 -24.70 -53.58 -21.10
N ASP A 629 -25.02 -54.22 -19.97
CA ASP A 629 -26.37 -54.67 -19.61
C ASP A 629 -27.41 -53.55 -19.47
N ASP A 630 -26.96 -52.29 -19.37
CA ASP A 630 -27.76 -51.06 -19.35
C ASP A 630 -27.87 -50.37 -20.72
N LEU A 631 -27.42 -51.04 -21.79
CA LEU A 631 -27.48 -50.61 -23.19
C LEU A 631 -26.61 -49.38 -23.52
N HIS A 632 -25.61 -49.10 -22.68
CA HIS A 632 -24.43 -48.31 -23.07
C HIS A 632 -23.44 -49.19 -23.85
N PHE A 633 -22.42 -48.56 -24.43
CA PHE A 633 -21.35 -49.24 -25.14
C PHE A 633 -20.05 -48.44 -25.10
N TYR A 634 -18.92 -49.14 -25.22
CA TYR A 634 -17.59 -48.56 -25.32
C TYR A 634 -17.05 -48.68 -26.74
N VAL A 635 -16.37 -47.62 -27.19
CA VAL A 635 -15.71 -47.59 -28.50
C VAL A 635 -14.29 -47.06 -28.40
N GLN A 636 -13.46 -47.48 -29.35
CA GLN A 636 -12.13 -46.94 -29.63
C GLN A 636 -12.17 -46.08 -30.91
N ASP A 637 -11.36 -45.01 -30.96
CA ASP A 637 -11.15 -44.22 -32.19
C ASP A 637 -10.18 -44.95 -33.14
N VAL A 638 -10.66 -45.29 -34.33
CA VAL A 638 -9.91 -46.05 -35.35
C VAL A 638 -8.62 -45.34 -35.77
N GLU A 639 -8.58 -44.00 -35.77
CA GLU A 639 -7.37 -43.23 -36.12
C GLU A 639 -6.24 -43.46 -35.10
N THR A 640 -6.59 -43.81 -33.86
CA THR A 640 -5.64 -44.01 -32.76
C THR A 640 -5.32 -45.48 -32.47
N GLY A 641 -5.99 -46.44 -33.13
CA GLY A 641 -5.78 -47.88 -32.91
C GLY A 641 -4.31 -48.31 -33.02
N THR A 642 -3.60 -47.85 -34.07
CA THR A 642 -2.17 -48.16 -34.26
C THR A 642 -1.25 -47.60 -33.17
N GLN A 643 -1.70 -46.62 -32.38
CA GLN A 643 -0.97 -46.10 -31.23
C GLN A 643 -1.21 -46.96 -30.00
N LEU A 644 -2.43 -47.48 -29.83
CA LEU A 644 -2.78 -48.45 -28.79
C LEU A 644 -2.04 -49.78 -28.98
N GLU A 645 -2.00 -50.31 -30.21
CA GLU A 645 -1.24 -51.52 -30.57
C GLU A 645 0.24 -51.40 -30.15
N LYS A 646 0.91 -50.32 -30.58
CA LYS A 646 2.30 -50.02 -30.22
C LYS A 646 2.49 -49.82 -28.72
N LEU A 647 1.53 -49.20 -28.02
CA LEU A 647 1.60 -49.04 -26.57
C LEU A 647 1.55 -50.41 -25.89
N MET A 648 0.61 -51.27 -26.28
CA MET A 648 0.45 -52.61 -25.71
C MET A 648 1.66 -53.49 -25.98
N GLU A 649 2.19 -53.50 -27.21
CA GLU A 649 3.42 -54.21 -27.56
C GLU A 649 4.60 -53.76 -26.68
N ASN A 650 4.88 -52.45 -26.62
CA ASN A 650 5.99 -51.92 -25.81
C ASN A 650 5.80 -52.19 -24.30
N MET A 651 4.57 -52.07 -23.80
CA MET A 651 4.24 -52.32 -22.40
C MET A 651 4.40 -53.81 -22.03
N ARG A 652 3.92 -54.73 -22.88
CA ARG A 652 4.05 -56.18 -22.67
C ARG A 652 5.52 -56.63 -22.75
N ASN A 653 6.30 -56.04 -23.65
CA ASN A 653 7.76 -56.26 -23.72
C ASN A 653 8.47 -55.78 -22.44
N ASP A 654 8.17 -54.58 -21.95
CA ASP A 654 8.74 -54.06 -20.69
C ASP A 654 8.35 -54.96 -19.49
N ILE A 655 7.07 -55.31 -19.35
CA ILE A 655 6.57 -56.23 -18.31
C ILE A 655 7.22 -57.62 -18.40
N THR A 656 7.51 -58.11 -19.59
CA THR A 656 8.20 -59.39 -19.77
C THR A 656 9.66 -59.31 -19.31
N SER A 657 10.33 -58.17 -19.55
CA SER A 657 11.70 -57.92 -19.04
C SER A 657 11.74 -57.57 -17.54
N HIS A 658 10.66 -57.01 -16.99
CA HIS A 658 10.52 -56.58 -15.60
C HIS A 658 9.22 -57.09 -14.98
N PRO A 659 9.07 -58.40 -14.70
CA PRO A 659 7.81 -58.97 -14.21
C PRO A 659 7.37 -58.33 -12.88
N PRO A 660 6.07 -57.97 -12.72
CA PRO A 660 5.56 -57.46 -11.46
C PRO A 660 5.65 -58.52 -10.36
N VAL A 661 6.18 -58.15 -9.20
CA VAL A 661 6.33 -59.05 -8.05
C VAL A 661 4.96 -59.30 -7.43
N GLU A 662 4.54 -60.57 -7.36
CA GLU A 662 3.23 -60.94 -6.81
C GLU A 662 3.08 -60.42 -5.36
N GLY A 663 1.94 -59.78 -5.08
CA GLY A 663 1.64 -59.20 -3.77
C GLY A 663 2.36 -57.90 -3.42
N SER A 664 3.29 -57.40 -4.25
CA SER A 664 3.96 -56.11 -3.99
C SER A 664 3.08 -54.90 -4.33
N TYR A 665 2.06 -55.09 -5.17
CA TYR A 665 1.09 -54.06 -5.52
C TYR A 665 -0.13 -54.15 -4.60
N ALA A 666 -0.36 -53.10 -3.81
CA ALA A 666 -1.53 -52.93 -2.97
C ALA A 666 -2.54 -52.00 -3.70
N PRO A 667 -3.55 -52.54 -4.41
CA PRO A 667 -4.49 -51.74 -5.17
C PRO A 667 -5.37 -50.89 -4.26
N ARG A 668 -5.53 -49.60 -4.58
CA ARG A 668 -6.55 -48.73 -3.99
C ARG A 668 -7.59 -48.36 -5.05
N ARG A 669 -8.79 -47.96 -4.61
CA ARG A 669 -9.81 -47.40 -5.50
C ARG A 669 -9.27 -46.16 -6.24
N GLY A 670 -9.45 -46.13 -7.56
CA GLY A 670 -9.01 -45.06 -8.45
C GLY A 670 -7.57 -45.20 -8.98
N ASP A 671 -6.79 -46.19 -8.53
CA ASP A 671 -5.43 -46.38 -9.05
C ASP A 671 -5.44 -46.88 -10.50
N PHE A 672 -4.55 -46.30 -11.33
CA PHE A 672 -4.19 -46.87 -12.63
C PHE A 672 -3.14 -47.97 -12.43
N CYS A 673 -3.41 -49.12 -13.03
CA CYS A 673 -2.64 -50.34 -12.89
C CYS A 673 -2.50 -51.05 -14.24
N ILE A 674 -1.65 -52.06 -14.26
CA ILE A 674 -1.72 -53.12 -15.27
C ILE A 674 -2.52 -54.29 -14.68
N ALA A 675 -3.40 -54.88 -15.49
CA ALA A 675 -4.21 -56.03 -15.13
C ALA A 675 -4.06 -57.13 -16.18
N LYS A 676 -3.85 -58.36 -15.72
CA LYS A 676 -3.69 -59.53 -16.59
C LYS A 676 -5.07 -60.12 -16.91
N PHE A 677 -5.51 -60.05 -18.16
CA PHE A 677 -6.82 -60.49 -18.62
C PHE A 677 -6.85 -62.00 -18.91
N VAL A 678 -8.03 -62.59 -19.17
CA VAL A 678 -8.24 -64.05 -19.29
C VAL A 678 -7.46 -64.70 -20.44
N ASP A 679 -7.10 -63.93 -21.46
CA ASP A 679 -6.20 -64.31 -22.56
C ASP A 679 -4.74 -64.55 -22.12
N GLY A 680 -4.37 -64.10 -20.91
CA GLY A 680 -3.02 -64.18 -20.37
C GLY A 680 -2.17 -62.93 -20.64
N GLU A 681 -2.70 -61.92 -21.30
CA GLU A 681 -2.00 -60.69 -21.66
C GLU A 681 -2.21 -59.57 -20.64
N TRP A 682 -1.28 -58.61 -20.62
CA TRP A 682 -1.36 -57.43 -19.75
C TRP A 682 -1.96 -56.23 -20.47
N TYR A 683 -2.90 -55.57 -19.80
CA TYR A 683 -3.62 -54.39 -20.29
C TYR A 683 -3.60 -53.28 -19.23
N ARG A 684 -3.82 -52.03 -19.65
CA ARG A 684 -4.01 -50.91 -18.71
C ARG A 684 -5.41 -50.96 -18.13
N ALA A 685 -5.52 -50.76 -16.82
CA ALA A 685 -6.78 -50.80 -16.10
C ALA A 685 -6.84 -49.76 -14.98
N ARG A 686 -8.06 -49.46 -14.52
CA ARG A 686 -8.34 -48.63 -13.33
C ARG A 686 -9.05 -49.49 -12.29
N VAL A 687 -8.60 -49.43 -11.05
CA VAL A 687 -9.30 -50.09 -9.93
C VAL A 687 -10.58 -49.32 -9.59
N GLU A 688 -11.75 -49.94 -9.76
CA GLU A 688 -13.05 -49.30 -9.50
C GLU A 688 -13.53 -49.51 -8.06
N LYS A 689 -13.22 -50.69 -7.48
CA LYS A 689 -13.59 -51.09 -6.11
C LYS A 689 -12.63 -52.18 -5.63
N VAL A 690 -12.16 -52.07 -4.39
CA VAL A 690 -11.49 -53.18 -3.68
C VAL A 690 -12.54 -53.79 -2.75
N GLU A 691 -13.00 -55.00 -3.06
CA GLU A 691 -14.04 -55.69 -2.28
C GLU A 691 -13.44 -56.49 -1.12
N SER A 692 -12.30 -57.12 -1.37
CA SER A 692 -11.50 -57.82 -0.37
C SER A 692 -10.02 -57.82 -0.80
N PRO A 693 -9.09 -58.25 0.07
CA PRO A 693 -7.69 -58.50 -0.32
C PRO A 693 -7.50 -59.55 -1.43
N THR A 694 -8.56 -60.25 -1.86
CA THR A 694 -8.55 -61.26 -2.93
C THR A 694 -9.49 -60.93 -4.09
N LYS A 695 -10.25 -59.83 -4.02
CA LYS A 695 -11.22 -59.42 -5.05
C LYS A 695 -11.14 -57.92 -5.33
N VAL A 696 -10.65 -57.59 -6.51
CA VAL A 696 -10.46 -56.22 -6.97
C VAL A 696 -11.21 -56.05 -8.29
N HIS A 697 -12.19 -55.16 -8.30
CA HIS A 697 -12.93 -54.80 -9.50
C HIS A 697 -12.08 -53.84 -10.32
N VAL A 698 -11.77 -54.20 -11.56
CA VAL A 698 -11.00 -53.39 -12.50
C VAL A 698 -11.82 -53.07 -13.75
N PHE A 699 -11.56 -51.91 -14.33
CA PHE A 699 -12.08 -51.44 -15.60
C PHE A 699 -10.93 -51.27 -16.57
N TYR A 700 -10.98 -51.94 -17.72
CA TYR A 700 -9.93 -51.87 -18.74
C TYR A 700 -10.06 -50.58 -19.53
N ILE A 701 -9.20 -49.60 -19.22
CA ILE A 701 -9.36 -48.20 -19.68
C ILE A 701 -9.27 -48.02 -21.20
N ASP A 702 -8.76 -49.03 -21.89
CA ASP A 702 -8.61 -49.04 -23.34
C ASP A 702 -9.69 -49.84 -24.06
N TYR A 703 -10.48 -50.67 -23.35
CA TYR A 703 -11.47 -51.59 -23.96
C TYR A 703 -12.89 -51.49 -23.38
N GLY A 704 -13.07 -50.93 -22.18
CA GLY A 704 -14.39 -50.67 -21.58
C GLY A 704 -14.98 -51.81 -20.74
N ASN A 705 -14.52 -53.05 -20.96
CA ASN A 705 -14.93 -54.21 -20.18
C ASN A 705 -14.41 -54.16 -18.73
N ARG A 706 -15.06 -54.95 -17.85
CA ARG A 706 -14.77 -55.02 -16.41
C ARG A 706 -14.47 -56.46 -15.98
N GLU A 707 -13.61 -56.63 -14.99
CA GLU A 707 -13.30 -57.95 -14.41
C GLU A 707 -13.07 -57.84 -12.89
N ILE A 708 -13.29 -58.95 -12.16
CA ILE A 708 -12.94 -59.08 -10.74
C ILE A 708 -11.71 -59.97 -10.63
N LEU A 709 -10.56 -59.38 -10.29
CA LEU A 709 -9.26 -60.05 -10.26
C LEU A 709 -8.67 -60.14 -8.84
N PRO A 710 -7.86 -61.17 -8.55
CA PRO A 710 -6.98 -61.18 -7.38
C PRO A 710 -5.78 -60.23 -7.58
N PRO A 711 -5.20 -59.64 -6.52
CA PRO A 711 -4.03 -58.75 -6.65
C PRO A 711 -2.79 -59.38 -7.30
N SER A 712 -2.66 -60.71 -7.35
CA SER A 712 -1.59 -61.40 -8.09
C SER A 712 -1.67 -61.20 -9.61
N ARG A 713 -2.84 -60.83 -10.14
CA ARG A 713 -3.05 -60.48 -11.56
C ARG A 713 -2.99 -58.97 -11.81
N LEU A 714 -2.53 -58.19 -10.84
CA LEU A 714 -2.41 -56.73 -10.91
C LEU A 714 -0.96 -56.28 -10.66
N GLY A 715 -0.58 -55.18 -11.30
CA GLY A 715 0.73 -54.55 -11.10
C GLY A 715 0.67 -53.03 -11.23
N THR A 716 1.75 -52.36 -10.82
CA THR A 716 1.90 -50.91 -11.00
C THR A 716 2.04 -50.56 -12.48
N LEU A 717 1.23 -49.62 -12.99
CA LEU A 717 1.38 -49.12 -14.36
C LEU A 717 2.67 -48.29 -14.49
N PRO A 718 3.64 -48.66 -15.34
CA PRO A 718 4.86 -47.87 -15.51
C PRO A 718 4.52 -46.48 -16.10
N PRO A 719 5.15 -45.38 -15.64
CA PRO A 719 4.81 -44.03 -16.09
C PRO A 719 4.90 -43.82 -17.61
N ALA A 720 5.80 -44.55 -18.28
CA ALA A 720 5.97 -44.53 -19.73
C ALA A 720 4.72 -44.99 -20.51
N PHE A 721 3.84 -45.77 -19.90
CA PHE A 721 2.60 -46.28 -20.51
C PHE A 721 1.33 -45.65 -19.87
N SER A 722 1.49 -44.64 -19.03
CA SER A 722 0.39 -43.96 -18.34
C SER A 722 -0.57 -43.24 -19.29
N THR A 723 -1.71 -42.79 -18.76
CA THR A 723 -2.68 -41.95 -19.50
C THR A 723 -2.10 -40.60 -19.96
N ARG A 724 -0.92 -40.21 -19.45
CA ARG A 724 -0.16 -39.03 -19.89
C ARG A 724 0.85 -39.33 -21.02
N ALA A 725 0.93 -40.58 -21.49
CA ALA A 725 1.68 -41.01 -22.67
C ALA A 725 0.75 -41.33 -23.86
N LEU A 726 -0.32 -42.10 -23.61
CA LEU A 726 -1.46 -42.27 -24.51
C LEU A 726 -2.74 -42.17 -23.67
N PRO A 727 -3.77 -41.40 -24.06
CA PRO A 727 -5.05 -41.34 -23.35
C PRO A 727 -5.70 -42.71 -23.13
N ALA A 728 -6.73 -42.77 -22.27
CA ALA A 728 -7.59 -43.95 -22.18
C ALA A 728 -8.37 -44.10 -23.49
N GLN A 729 -8.28 -45.27 -24.12
CA GLN A 729 -8.76 -45.46 -25.50
C GLN A 729 -10.23 -45.87 -25.61
N ALA A 730 -10.85 -46.38 -24.53
CA ALA A 730 -12.29 -46.66 -24.51
C ALA A 730 -13.09 -45.43 -24.06
N THR A 731 -14.06 -45.03 -24.89
CA THR A 731 -15.03 -43.98 -24.57
C THR A 731 -16.43 -44.58 -24.44
N GLU A 732 -17.10 -44.31 -23.32
CA GLU A 732 -18.48 -44.73 -23.07
C GLU A 732 -19.48 -43.84 -23.82
N TYR A 733 -20.49 -44.44 -24.42
CA TYR A 733 -21.57 -43.78 -25.12
C TYR A 733 -22.91 -44.49 -24.89
N ALA A 734 -24.00 -43.73 -25.03
CA ALA A 734 -25.36 -44.24 -25.06
C ALA A 734 -26.01 -43.93 -26.41
N PHE A 735 -27.03 -44.71 -26.80
CA PHE A 735 -27.81 -44.38 -27.99
C PHE A 735 -28.67 -43.12 -27.78
N ALA A 736 -28.71 -42.26 -28.79
CA ALA A 736 -29.57 -41.08 -28.80
C ALA A 736 -31.01 -41.43 -29.21
N PHE A 737 -31.97 -40.69 -28.64
CA PHE A 737 -33.40 -40.75 -28.98
C PHE A 737 -34.11 -42.09 -28.71
N ILE A 738 -33.47 -43.06 -28.07
CA ILE A 738 -34.13 -44.29 -27.59
C ILE A 738 -34.17 -44.32 -26.06
N GLN A 739 -35.23 -44.91 -25.52
CA GLN A 739 -35.41 -45.16 -24.11
C GLN A 739 -35.01 -46.61 -23.80
N VAL A 740 -34.03 -46.79 -22.92
CA VAL A 740 -33.61 -48.11 -22.43
C VAL A 740 -34.80 -48.82 -21.77
N PRO A 741 -35.10 -50.09 -22.10
CA PRO A 741 -36.17 -50.84 -21.46
C PRO A 741 -35.94 -51.00 -19.95
N GLN A 742 -36.98 -50.70 -19.16
CA GLN A 742 -36.94 -50.89 -17.70
C GLN A 742 -37.12 -52.36 -17.32
N ASP A 743 -37.90 -53.08 -18.12
CA ASP A 743 -38.08 -54.52 -18.03
C ASP A 743 -36.75 -55.24 -18.36
N GLU A 744 -36.44 -56.31 -17.63
CA GLU A 744 -35.14 -57.00 -17.70
C GLU A 744 -35.03 -57.90 -18.94
N ASP A 745 -36.09 -58.63 -19.26
CA ASP A 745 -36.14 -59.50 -20.44
C ASP A 745 -36.09 -58.64 -21.73
N ALA A 746 -36.92 -57.60 -21.82
CA ALA A 746 -36.92 -56.70 -22.97
C ALA A 746 -35.62 -55.90 -23.13
N ARG A 747 -34.88 -55.62 -22.05
CA ARG A 747 -33.55 -55.01 -22.13
C ARG A 747 -32.51 -56.02 -22.60
N THR A 748 -32.57 -57.26 -22.14
CA THR A 748 -31.71 -58.35 -22.59
C THR A 748 -31.87 -58.60 -24.09
N ASP A 749 -33.10 -58.71 -24.60
CA ASP A 749 -33.38 -58.84 -26.04
C ASP A 749 -32.79 -57.67 -26.87
N ALA A 750 -32.86 -56.44 -26.35
CA ALA A 750 -32.30 -55.27 -27.00
C ALA A 750 -30.76 -55.27 -26.98
N VAL A 751 -30.14 -55.65 -25.85
CA VAL A 751 -28.68 -55.81 -25.73
C VAL A 751 -28.17 -56.93 -26.64
N ASP A 752 -28.82 -58.09 -26.67
CA ASP A 752 -28.47 -59.22 -27.54
C ASP A 752 -28.54 -58.86 -29.03
N SER A 753 -29.48 -58.00 -29.43
CA SER A 753 -29.53 -57.48 -30.80
C SER A 753 -28.35 -56.56 -31.11
N VAL A 754 -28.02 -55.62 -30.21
CA VAL A 754 -26.86 -54.73 -30.37
C VAL A 754 -25.54 -55.52 -30.36
N VAL A 755 -25.39 -56.50 -29.47
CA VAL A 755 -24.21 -57.38 -29.39
C VAL A 755 -23.99 -58.11 -30.70
N ARG A 756 -25.04 -58.75 -31.24
CA ARG A 756 -25.00 -59.49 -32.51
C ARG A 756 -24.65 -58.62 -33.71
N ASP A 757 -25.16 -57.39 -33.72
CA ASP A 757 -25.09 -56.50 -34.89
C ASP A 757 -23.82 -55.65 -34.93
N ILE A 758 -23.28 -55.21 -33.78
CA ILE A 758 -22.17 -54.24 -33.74
C ILE A 758 -20.99 -54.56 -32.82
N GLN A 759 -21.06 -55.48 -31.86
CA GLN A 759 -19.92 -55.73 -30.96
C GLN A 759 -18.72 -56.31 -31.74
N ASN A 760 -17.52 -55.80 -31.45
CA ASN A 760 -16.27 -56.11 -32.17
C ASN A 760 -16.32 -55.78 -33.67
N THR A 761 -17.11 -54.77 -34.07
CA THR A 761 -17.18 -54.27 -35.45
C THR A 761 -16.78 -52.79 -35.55
N GLN A 762 -16.43 -52.35 -36.76
CA GLN A 762 -16.25 -50.94 -37.06
C GLN A 762 -17.60 -50.30 -37.44
N CYS A 763 -17.97 -49.24 -36.72
CA CYS A 763 -19.17 -48.44 -36.95
C CYS A 763 -18.81 -46.98 -37.27
N LEU A 764 -19.81 -46.22 -37.70
CA LEU A 764 -19.73 -44.77 -37.90
C LEU A 764 -20.53 -44.08 -36.79
N LEU A 765 -19.86 -43.33 -35.91
CA LEU A 765 -20.46 -42.66 -34.75
C LEU A 765 -20.59 -41.15 -34.96
N ASN A 766 -21.76 -40.60 -34.67
CA ASN A 766 -22.00 -39.16 -34.58
C ASN A 766 -22.52 -38.78 -33.20
N VAL A 767 -21.85 -37.86 -32.50
CA VAL A 767 -22.32 -37.34 -31.21
C VAL A 767 -23.52 -36.41 -31.42
N GLU A 768 -24.63 -36.68 -30.73
CA GLU A 768 -25.86 -35.89 -30.83
C GLU A 768 -25.93 -34.83 -29.74
N HIS A 769 -25.79 -35.23 -28.47
CA HIS A 769 -25.75 -34.33 -27.32
C HIS A 769 -25.03 -34.97 -26.13
N LEU A 770 -24.53 -34.13 -25.23
CA LEU A 770 -24.05 -34.57 -23.93
C LEU A 770 -25.23 -34.91 -23.00
N SER A 771 -25.00 -35.75 -21.98
CA SER A 771 -25.95 -36.00 -20.88
C SER A 771 -25.25 -35.80 -19.53
N ALA A 772 -25.95 -36.10 -18.43
CA ALA A 772 -25.34 -36.11 -17.10
C ALA A 772 -24.46 -37.35 -16.84
N GLY A 773 -24.54 -38.38 -17.69
CA GLY A 773 -23.65 -39.54 -17.72
C GLY A 773 -22.69 -39.47 -18.90
N CYS A 774 -22.78 -40.44 -19.83
CA CYS A 774 -22.02 -40.45 -21.08
C CYS A 774 -22.72 -39.62 -22.19
N PRO A 775 -22.01 -39.25 -23.29
CA PRO A 775 -22.65 -38.61 -24.44
C PRO A 775 -23.64 -39.56 -25.15
N HIS A 776 -24.71 -39.00 -25.69
CA HIS A 776 -25.66 -39.75 -26.52
C HIS A 776 -25.31 -39.56 -28.00
N VAL A 777 -25.34 -40.67 -28.75
CA VAL A 777 -24.82 -40.72 -30.13
C VAL A 777 -25.76 -41.49 -31.06
N THR A 778 -25.65 -41.23 -32.36
CA THR A 778 -26.19 -42.08 -33.41
C THR A 778 -25.07 -42.94 -33.99
N LEU A 779 -25.30 -44.25 -34.09
CA LEU A 779 -24.41 -45.20 -34.77
C LEU A 779 -24.99 -45.58 -36.13
N GLN A 780 -24.13 -45.68 -37.13
CA GLN A 780 -24.41 -46.25 -38.44
C GLN A 780 -23.50 -47.45 -38.71
N PHE A 781 -24.05 -48.51 -39.30
CA PHE A 781 -23.25 -49.59 -39.88
C PHE A 781 -22.31 -49.03 -40.96
N ALA A 782 -21.05 -49.50 -41.00
CA ALA A 782 -20.05 -49.00 -41.96
C ALA A 782 -20.51 -49.16 -43.43
N ASP A 783 -21.09 -50.31 -43.78
CA ASP A 783 -21.48 -50.66 -45.15
C ASP A 783 -22.84 -50.06 -45.55
N SER A 784 -23.90 -50.43 -44.81
CA SER A 784 -25.28 -50.06 -45.17
C SER A 784 -25.63 -48.61 -44.82
N LYS A 785 -24.87 -47.99 -43.91
CA LYS A 785 -25.15 -46.68 -43.28
C LYS A 785 -26.53 -46.59 -42.63
N GLY A 786 -27.14 -47.74 -42.32
CA GLY A 786 -28.36 -47.82 -41.54
C GLY A 786 -28.09 -47.38 -40.10
N ASP A 787 -28.97 -46.54 -39.56
CA ASP A 787 -28.94 -46.12 -38.15
C ASP A 787 -29.35 -47.30 -37.25
N VAL A 788 -28.43 -47.71 -36.36
CA VAL A 788 -28.56 -48.89 -35.50
C VAL A 788 -29.66 -48.68 -34.45
N GLY A 789 -29.72 -47.50 -33.82
CA GLY A 789 -30.74 -47.17 -32.83
C GLY A 789 -32.14 -47.10 -33.46
N LEU A 790 -32.25 -46.59 -34.69
CA LEU A 790 -33.47 -46.64 -35.49
C LEU A 790 -33.85 -48.08 -35.88
N GLY A 791 -32.89 -49.00 -36.02
CA GLY A 791 -33.11 -50.44 -36.21
C GLY A 791 -33.89 -51.05 -35.05
N LEU A 792 -33.37 -50.91 -33.83
CA LEU A 792 -34.02 -51.38 -32.59
C LEU A 792 -35.47 -50.85 -32.44
N VAL A 793 -35.70 -49.59 -32.81
CA VAL A 793 -37.05 -48.97 -32.80
C VAL A 793 -37.99 -49.59 -33.84
N LYS A 794 -37.49 -49.97 -35.02
CA LYS A 794 -38.30 -50.62 -36.08
C LYS A 794 -38.66 -52.06 -35.71
N GLU A 795 -37.74 -52.76 -35.06
CA GLU A 795 -37.96 -54.12 -34.55
C GLU A 795 -38.89 -54.14 -33.32
N GLY A 796 -39.06 -52.99 -32.67
CA GLY A 796 -39.94 -52.83 -31.50
C GLY A 796 -39.26 -53.18 -30.17
N LEU A 797 -37.94 -53.38 -30.17
CA LEU A 797 -37.12 -53.72 -29.00
C LEU A 797 -36.98 -52.53 -28.03
N VAL A 798 -37.00 -51.29 -28.55
CA VAL A 798 -36.86 -50.07 -27.73
C VAL A 798 -37.88 -49.00 -28.13
N MET A 799 -38.27 -48.17 -27.15
CA MET A 799 -39.18 -47.03 -27.36
C MET A 799 -38.39 -45.75 -27.66
N VAL A 800 -39.02 -44.77 -28.31
CA VAL A 800 -38.34 -43.53 -28.74
C VAL A 800 -38.43 -42.41 -27.70
N GLU A 801 -37.31 -42.02 -27.12
CA GLU A 801 -37.19 -40.86 -26.21
C GLU A 801 -37.40 -39.53 -26.98
N VAL A 802 -38.31 -38.69 -26.48
CA VAL A 802 -38.69 -37.42 -27.14
C VAL A 802 -37.90 -36.24 -26.59
N ARG A 803 -36.93 -35.76 -27.38
CA ARG A 803 -36.19 -34.52 -27.12
C ARG A 803 -36.97 -33.28 -27.54
N LYS A 804 -36.89 -32.20 -26.76
CA LYS A 804 -37.66 -30.95 -26.94
C LYS A 804 -36.93 -29.91 -27.81
N GLU A 805 -35.62 -30.04 -27.91
CA GLU A 805 -34.69 -29.12 -28.55
C GLU A 805 -34.90 -29.07 -30.08
N LYS A 806 -35.00 -27.86 -30.64
CA LYS A 806 -35.44 -27.64 -32.04
C LYS A 806 -34.60 -28.38 -33.08
N GLN A 807 -33.31 -28.60 -32.82
CA GLN A 807 -32.38 -29.29 -33.72
C GLN A 807 -32.67 -30.79 -33.88
N PHE A 808 -33.23 -31.45 -32.85
CA PHE A 808 -33.54 -32.88 -32.89
C PHE A 808 -34.97 -33.20 -33.37
N GLN A 809 -35.84 -32.19 -33.46
CA GLN A 809 -37.26 -32.37 -33.83
C GLN A 809 -37.47 -33.01 -35.21
N LYS A 810 -36.49 -32.95 -36.13
CA LYS A 810 -36.55 -33.66 -37.42
C LYS A 810 -36.30 -35.17 -37.26
N VAL A 811 -35.26 -35.55 -36.53
CA VAL A 811 -34.87 -36.95 -36.30
C VAL A 811 -35.93 -37.67 -35.46
N VAL A 812 -36.34 -37.06 -34.34
CA VAL A 812 -37.35 -37.59 -33.41
C VAL A 812 -38.74 -37.77 -34.06
N ARG A 813 -39.04 -37.03 -35.15
CA ARG A 813 -40.26 -37.21 -35.96
C ARG A 813 -40.16 -38.33 -37.00
N ALA A 814 -38.95 -38.74 -37.40
CA ALA A 814 -38.74 -39.78 -38.40
C ALA A 814 -38.79 -41.21 -37.82
N MET A 815 -38.61 -41.34 -36.50
CA MET A 815 -38.71 -42.62 -35.78
C MET A 815 -40.18 -43.03 -35.58
N PRO A 816 -40.56 -44.30 -35.87
CA PRO A 816 -41.95 -44.78 -35.75
C PRO A 816 -42.41 -44.85 -34.29
N ARG A 817 -43.73 -44.73 -34.05
CA ARG A 817 -44.31 -44.47 -32.71
C ARG A 817 -45.45 -45.41 -32.30
N LYS A 818 -45.31 -46.68 -32.67
CA LYS A 818 -45.97 -47.83 -32.04
C LYS A 818 -45.07 -49.05 -32.22
N PRO A 819 -45.04 -50.00 -31.27
CA PRO A 819 -44.52 -51.33 -31.56
C PRO A 819 -45.41 -52.02 -32.61
N PRO A 820 -44.86 -52.91 -33.46
CA PRO A 820 -45.65 -53.75 -34.34
C PRO A 820 -46.54 -54.69 -33.52
N ALA A 821 -47.73 -55.02 -34.05
CA ALA A 821 -48.69 -55.84 -33.33
C ALA A 821 -48.30 -57.32 -33.35
N ILE A 822 -48.08 -57.91 -32.17
CA ILE A 822 -47.89 -59.35 -32.01
C ILE A 822 -49.18 -60.08 -32.39
N ALA A 823 -49.10 -61.00 -33.35
CA ALA A 823 -50.23 -61.81 -33.80
C ALA A 823 -50.36 -63.09 -32.95
N SER A 824 -51.00 -63.00 -31.78
CA SER A 824 -51.34 -64.17 -30.96
C SER A 824 -52.68 -64.79 -31.40
N GLN A 825 -52.66 -66.08 -31.72
CA GLN A 825 -53.85 -66.85 -32.10
C GLN A 825 -54.75 -67.19 -30.90
N GLY A 826 -56.06 -67.04 -31.10
CA GLY A 826 -57.05 -68.07 -30.71
C GLY A 826 -57.60 -68.12 -29.28
N THR A 827 -58.93 -68.23 -29.21
CA THR A 827 -59.77 -68.64 -28.04
C THR A 827 -59.86 -67.62 -26.88
N GLY A 828 -61.01 -67.45 -26.21
CA GLY A 828 -62.36 -67.95 -26.50
C GLY A 828 -63.42 -67.52 -25.47
N ASP A 829 -64.60 -67.17 -25.99
CA ASP A 829 -65.94 -67.27 -25.37
C ASP A 829 -66.41 -66.38 -24.18
N ARG A 830 -67.70 -65.97 -24.30
CA ARG A 830 -68.73 -65.65 -23.27
C ARG A 830 -68.74 -64.38 -22.37
N THR A 831 -69.58 -63.43 -22.80
CA THR A 831 -70.80 -62.89 -22.11
C THR A 831 -70.72 -62.54 -20.60
N SER A 832 -70.94 -61.29 -20.15
CA SER A 832 -72.26 -60.61 -19.94
C SER A 832 -72.08 -59.56 -18.79
N SER A 833 -72.87 -58.51 -18.53
CA SER A 833 -74.07 -57.90 -19.13
C SER A 833 -74.32 -56.46 -18.58
N GLN A 834 -75.00 -55.59 -19.37
CA GLN A 834 -76.02 -54.58 -18.94
C GLN A 834 -75.59 -53.40 -18.01
N ARG A 835 -76.10 -52.15 -18.07
CA ARG A 835 -77.11 -51.33 -18.84
C ARG A 835 -76.63 -49.85 -18.74
N GLY A 836 -77.01 -48.84 -19.55
CA GLY A 836 -77.85 -48.73 -20.75
C GLY A 836 -78.30 -47.26 -20.99
N SER A 837 -78.57 -46.86 -22.25
CA SER A 837 -79.21 -45.61 -22.76
C SER A 837 -78.57 -44.22 -22.42
N GLY A 838 -78.53 -43.22 -23.31
CA GLY A 838 -79.05 -43.12 -24.70
C GLY A 838 -78.51 -41.89 -25.47
N ASP A 839 -78.81 -41.84 -26.77
CA ASP A 839 -78.26 -40.98 -27.86
C ASP A 839 -79.41 -40.06 -28.43
N PRO A 840 -79.33 -39.30 -29.56
CA PRO A 840 -78.23 -38.63 -30.30
C PRO A 840 -78.48 -37.10 -30.56
N THR A 841 -77.62 -36.43 -31.36
CA THR A 841 -77.92 -35.52 -32.52
C THR A 841 -76.80 -34.47 -32.79
N THR A 842 -76.92 -33.59 -33.81
CA THR A 842 -75.81 -33.13 -34.70
C THR A 842 -76.04 -31.71 -35.29
N LEU A 843 -75.03 -31.15 -35.98
CA LEU A 843 -74.97 -29.92 -36.84
C LEU A 843 -74.73 -28.54 -36.16
N LEU A 844 -74.17 -27.48 -36.80
CA LEU A 844 -73.22 -27.25 -37.94
C LEU A 844 -72.96 -25.70 -38.10
N LEU A 845 -71.99 -25.27 -38.96
CA LEU A 845 -71.78 -23.92 -39.56
C LEU A 845 -70.99 -22.84 -38.74
N LEU A 846 -70.70 -21.63 -39.29
CA LEU A 846 -69.64 -21.29 -40.28
C LEU A 846 -69.40 -19.75 -40.44
N LEU A 847 -68.41 -19.34 -41.26
CA LEU A 847 -68.08 -17.96 -41.79
C LEU A 847 -67.41 -16.94 -40.83
N GLY A 848 -66.45 -16.07 -41.23
CA GLY A 848 -65.61 -15.99 -42.45
C GLY A 848 -64.93 -14.60 -42.71
N LYS A 849 -63.74 -14.58 -43.36
CA LYS A 849 -63.15 -13.51 -44.24
C LYS A 849 -62.69 -12.15 -43.62
N ASP A 850 -61.78 -11.32 -44.18
CA ASP A 850 -60.82 -11.38 -45.32
C ASP A 850 -59.71 -10.27 -45.18
N ASN A 851 -58.49 -10.46 -45.75
CA ASN A 851 -57.47 -9.48 -46.30
C ASN A 851 -56.99 -8.20 -45.52
N GLY A 852 -55.79 -7.60 -45.71
CA GLY A 852 -54.57 -7.87 -46.50
C GLY A 852 -53.64 -6.61 -46.67
N PHE A 853 -52.32 -6.79 -46.93
CA PHE A 853 -51.26 -5.77 -47.25
C PHE A 853 -50.87 -4.69 -46.18
N GLY A 854 -49.65 -4.12 -46.11
CA GLY A 854 -48.35 -4.45 -46.73
C GLY A 854 -47.23 -3.35 -46.66
N PHE A 855 -45.98 -3.75 -46.34
CA PHE A 855 -44.66 -3.24 -46.84
C PHE A 855 -43.93 -1.92 -46.34
N VAL A 856 -42.58 -2.04 -46.17
CA VAL A 856 -41.46 -1.03 -46.05
C VAL A 856 -41.44 -0.05 -44.84
N GLY A 857 -40.31 0.33 -44.19
CA GLY A 857 -38.90 -0.13 -44.21
C GLY A 857 -37.86 0.92 -43.69
N PHE A 858 -36.63 0.46 -43.35
CA PHE A 858 -35.33 1.18 -43.23
C PHE A 858 -34.93 2.09 -42.02
N LYS A 859 -33.84 1.65 -41.33
CA LYS A 859 -32.63 2.39 -40.83
C LYS A 859 -32.83 3.76 -40.08
N LYS A 860 -32.34 3.98 -38.84
CA LYS A 860 -30.90 4.03 -38.42
C LYS A 860 -30.70 4.46 -36.93
N LYS A 861 -29.54 4.07 -36.36
CA LYS A 861 -28.73 4.69 -35.26
C LYS A 861 -29.19 4.71 -33.78
N LYS A 862 -28.37 3.99 -32.98
CA LYS A 862 -28.16 4.11 -31.52
C LYS A 862 -27.63 5.51 -31.10
N LYS A 863 -28.18 6.08 -30.01
CA LYS A 863 -27.56 6.45 -28.70
C LYS A 863 -28.23 7.68 -28.07
N LYS A 864 -28.28 7.69 -26.73
CA LYS A 864 -29.18 8.48 -25.85
C LYS A 864 -30.62 7.93 -25.85
N LEU A 865 -31.36 7.86 -24.74
CA LEU A 865 -31.06 8.35 -23.37
C LEU A 865 -31.43 7.30 -22.31
N ILE A 866 -30.57 7.16 -21.29
CA ILE A 866 -30.71 6.21 -20.18
C ILE A 866 -31.65 6.81 -19.13
N THR A 867 -32.97 6.59 -19.26
CA THR A 867 -33.94 7.10 -18.27
C THR A 867 -35.22 6.25 -18.13
N SER A 868 -35.15 4.90 -18.15
CA SER A 868 -36.34 4.07 -17.81
C SER A 868 -36.08 2.69 -17.19
N GLN A 869 -34.93 2.47 -16.53
CA GLN A 869 -34.70 1.25 -15.71
C GLN A 869 -34.19 1.53 -14.29
N ILE A 870 -34.10 2.79 -13.87
CA ILE A 870 -33.74 3.18 -12.49
C ILE A 870 -34.98 3.26 -11.57
N ASN A 871 -36.19 3.36 -12.14
CA ASN A 871 -37.42 3.47 -11.35
C ASN A 871 -37.89 2.15 -10.70
N TRP A 872 -37.45 0.98 -11.18
CA TRP A 872 -37.78 -0.30 -10.55
C TRP A 872 -36.95 -0.58 -9.28
N LEU A 873 -35.65 -0.23 -9.27
CA LEU A 873 -34.82 -0.39 -8.05
C LEU A 873 -35.16 0.62 -6.95
N ARG A 874 -35.67 1.81 -7.30
CA ARG A 874 -36.03 2.85 -6.32
C ARG A 874 -37.37 2.62 -5.59
N VAL A 875 -38.24 1.77 -6.13
CA VAL A 875 -39.49 1.39 -5.47
C VAL A 875 -39.25 0.25 -4.47
N TRP A 876 -38.44 -0.74 -4.85
CA TRP A 876 -38.11 -1.89 -3.98
C TRP A 876 -37.31 -1.47 -2.73
N LEU A 877 -36.31 -0.59 -2.88
CA LEU A 877 -35.46 -0.15 -1.77
C LEU A 877 -36.10 0.88 -0.81
N ARG A 878 -37.38 1.24 -1.02
CA ARG A 878 -38.10 2.25 -0.21
C ARG A 878 -39.27 1.67 0.60
N MET A 879 -39.42 0.34 0.62
CA MET A 879 -40.53 -0.37 1.29
C MET A 879 -40.08 -1.20 2.50
N GLN A 880 -38.90 -0.90 3.04
CA GLN A 880 -38.39 -1.40 4.33
C GLN A 880 -37.86 -0.19 5.12
N LEU A 881 -38.46 0.05 6.30
CA LEU A 881 -38.18 1.10 7.31
C LEU A 881 -38.88 2.48 7.17
N GLN A 882 -39.98 2.57 7.95
CA GLN A 882 -40.34 3.65 8.88
C GLN A 882 -41.25 4.82 8.46
N THR A 883 -42.49 4.79 8.96
CA THR A 883 -43.21 5.96 9.48
C THR A 883 -43.91 5.65 10.82
N ARG A 884 -43.59 6.44 11.86
CA ARG A 884 -44.36 6.71 13.09
C ARG A 884 -45.62 7.53 12.75
N ALA A 885 -46.61 7.86 13.60
CA ALA A 885 -47.23 7.48 14.89
C ALA A 885 -48.64 8.20 14.85
N GLU A 886 -49.65 8.16 15.73
CA GLU A 886 -49.87 8.23 17.19
C GLU A 886 -51.35 7.82 17.46
N SER A 887 -51.77 7.41 18.67
CA SER A 887 -52.52 8.26 19.63
C SER A 887 -52.94 7.39 20.84
N PHE A 888 -53.11 7.97 22.04
CA PHE A 888 -53.02 7.21 23.32
C PHE A 888 -54.13 7.54 24.35
N PRO A 889 -54.78 6.54 25.01
CA PRO A 889 -55.86 6.75 25.98
C PRO A 889 -55.48 6.56 27.48
N ALA A 890 -56.37 7.04 28.36
CA ALA A 890 -56.44 6.88 29.84
C ALA A 890 -57.93 7.15 30.27
N PRO A 891 -58.40 7.09 31.56
CA PRO A 891 -57.66 7.08 32.84
C PRO A 891 -58.24 6.29 34.09
N MET A 892 -57.37 6.06 35.09
CA MET A 892 -57.55 6.12 36.58
C MET A 892 -58.38 5.06 37.41
N PRO A 893 -58.08 4.88 38.75
CA PRO A 893 -58.51 3.76 39.63
C PRO A 893 -59.45 4.18 40.83
N PRO A 894 -59.82 3.33 41.84
CA PRO A 894 -58.99 3.13 43.08
C PRO A 894 -59.18 1.84 43.96
N CYS A 895 -58.27 1.68 44.95
CA CYS A 895 -58.22 0.97 46.27
C CYS A 895 -59.13 -0.21 46.78
N ASP A 896 -58.43 -1.15 47.46
CA ASP A 896 -58.68 -1.84 48.77
C ASP A 896 -59.60 -3.10 49.00
N ARG A 897 -58.93 -4.17 49.52
CA ARG A 897 -59.20 -4.97 50.77
C ARG A 897 -59.92 -6.36 50.82
N LEU A 898 -59.32 -7.22 51.69
CA LEU A 898 -59.82 -8.40 52.47
C LEU A 898 -59.88 -9.79 51.75
N LYS A 899 -59.07 -10.82 52.13
CA LYS A 899 -59.07 -11.77 53.31
C LYS A 899 -60.06 -12.94 53.17
N SER A 900 -59.82 -14.20 53.58
CA SER A 900 -58.70 -14.92 54.28
C SER A 900 -58.68 -16.41 53.81
N ALA A 901 -58.02 -17.45 54.35
CA ALA A 901 -57.28 -17.79 55.59
C ALA A 901 -56.14 -18.83 55.24
N ALA A 902 -55.54 -19.72 56.04
CA ALA A 902 -55.60 -20.10 57.47
C ALA A 902 -54.19 -20.50 58.01
N ARG A 903 -54.06 -20.66 59.35
CA ARG A 903 -52.90 -21.12 60.17
C ARG A 903 -53.43 -22.20 61.17
N PRO A 904 -52.66 -22.93 62.03
CA PRO A 904 -51.32 -22.68 62.64
C PRO A 904 -50.36 -23.93 62.62
N GLY A 905 -49.20 -24.04 63.30
CA GLY A 905 -48.31 -23.10 64.03
C GLY A 905 -47.46 -23.78 65.13
N MET A 906 -46.19 -23.34 65.32
CA MET A 906 -45.31 -23.43 66.53
C MET A 906 -43.99 -22.68 66.16
N GLU A 907 -43.51 -21.60 66.80
CA GLU A 907 -42.95 -21.39 68.17
C GLU A 907 -41.68 -22.24 68.44
N ARG A 908 -40.50 -21.76 68.89
CA ARG A 908 -40.01 -20.58 69.67
C ARG A 908 -38.56 -20.21 69.21
N VAL A 909 -37.86 -19.10 69.52
CA VAL A 909 -38.07 -17.80 70.23
C VAL A 909 -36.99 -16.78 69.74
N SER A 910 -37.05 -15.49 70.14
CA SER A 910 -36.05 -14.42 69.86
C SER A 910 -36.21 -13.26 70.87
N PRO A 911 -35.36 -12.19 70.96
CA PRO A 911 -34.25 -11.76 70.08
C PRO A 911 -32.93 -11.38 70.82
N THR A 912 -32.02 -10.62 70.19
CA THR A 912 -30.86 -9.92 70.78
C THR A 912 -30.55 -8.64 69.95
N PHE A 913 -29.86 -7.62 70.48
CA PHE A 913 -29.88 -6.25 69.91
C PHE A 913 -28.62 -5.37 70.11
N LEU A 914 -28.61 -4.23 69.38
CA LEU A 914 -27.71 -3.05 69.37
C LEU A 914 -26.31 -3.15 68.66
N PRO A 915 -25.83 -2.09 67.95
CA PRO A 915 -25.08 -2.24 66.68
C PRO A 915 -23.75 -1.42 66.52
N PRO A 916 -22.95 -1.68 65.46
CA PRO A 916 -21.72 -0.93 65.13
C PRO A 916 -21.92 0.32 64.25
N PRO A 917 -20.94 1.26 64.13
CA PRO A 917 -21.11 2.57 63.48
C PRO A 917 -20.41 2.80 62.11
N LEU A 918 -21.08 3.61 61.28
CA LEU A 918 -20.63 4.74 60.42
C LEU A 918 -19.47 4.69 59.38
N SER A 919 -19.78 5.36 58.26
CA SER A 919 -18.95 6.18 57.33
C SER A 919 -18.41 5.56 56.03
N LEU A 920 -18.24 6.29 54.89
CA LEU A 920 -18.86 7.49 54.26
C LEU A 920 -18.41 7.51 52.75
N PRO A 921 -18.99 8.32 51.82
CA PRO A 921 -18.76 8.19 50.36
C PRO A 921 -17.84 9.26 49.70
N PHE A 922 -17.67 9.11 48.38
CA PHE A 922 -17.07 10.01 47.38
C PHE A 922 -17.25 11.54 47.57
N GLN A 923 -16.22 12.33 47.20
CA GLN A 923 -16.28 13.27 46.05
C GLN A 923 -14.93 13.95 45.69
N HIS A 924 -14.86 14.58 44.51
CA HIS A 924 -13.68 15.22 43.90
C HIS A 924 -13.34 16.61 44.47
N ALA A 925 -12.04 16.91 44.66
CA ALA A 925 -11.42 18.21 44.38
C ALA A 925 -9.90 18.08 44.24
N ALA A 926 -9.25 19.04 43.59
CA ALA A 926 -7.79 19.17 43.38
C ALA A 926 -7.45 20.68 43.29
N PRO A 927 -6.17 21.11 43.15
CA PRO A 927 -4.88 20.50 43.50
C PRO A 927 -3.99 21.44 44.38
N GLU A 928 -2.79 20.98 44.74
CA GLU A 928 -1.48 21.70 44.77
C GLU A 928 -0.57 21.16 45.87
N SER A 929 0.73 20.98 45.58
CA SER A 929 1.74 20.69 46.60
C SER A 929 3.09 21.30 46.23
N ARG A 930 3.81 21.82 47.22
CA ARG A 930 5.06 22.55 47.05
C ARG A 930 5.96 22.30 48.26
N ALA A 931 7.19 21.82 48.00
CA ALA A 931 8.35 21.87 48.91
C ALA A 931 8.26 20.98 50.19
N THR A 932 9.33 20.61 50.93
CA THR A 932 10.76 21.01 50.87
C THR A 932 11.68 19.99 51.60
N SER A 933 12.90 19.73 51.08
CA SER A 933 14.18 19.49 51.83
C SER A 933 14.29 18.34 52.90
N GLN A 934 15.45 17.82 53.35
CA GLN A 934 16.87 18.25 53.28
C GLN A 934 17.88 17.08 53.60
N CYS A 935 19.12 17.22 53.11
CA CYS A 935 20.43 16.82 53.72
C CYS A 935 20.70 15.48 54.48
N HIS A 936 21.63 14.65 53.97
CA HIS A 936 23.03 14.41 54.45
C HIS A 936 23.64 13.16 53.78
N LEU A 937 24.80 13.17 53.11
CA LEU A 937 26.21 13.27 53.56
C LEU A 937 26.77 12.05 54.34
N ARG A 938 27.42 11.08 53.65
CA ARG A 938 28.87 10.72 53.75
C ARG A 938 29.20 9.31 53.23
N ALA A 939 30.42 9.17 52.70
CA ALA A 939 31.05 7.91 52.29
C ALA A 939 32.08 7.39 53.31
N ARG A 940 32.46 6.10 53.22
CA ARG A 940 33.75 5.49 53.65
C ARG A 940 33.85 4.03 53.14
N LYS A 941 34.94 3.64 52.43
CA LYS A 941 36.12 2.82 52.85
C LYS A 941 35.81 1.31 53.10
N HIS A 942 36.67 0.30 52.86
CA HIS A 942 38.01 0.15 52.20
C HIS A 942 38.36 -1.37 52.11
N ARG A 943 39.21 -1.79 51.14
CA ARG A 943 40.19 -2.94 51.18
C ARG A 943 39.67 -4.38 51.45
N ALA A 944 40.38 -5.49 51.17
CA ALA A 944 41.42 -5.89 50.19
C ALA A 944 41.76 -7.41 50.35
N THR A 945 42.31 -8.08 49.32
CA THR A 945 43.32 -9.22 49.33
C THR A 945 43.13 -10.46 50.25
N THR A 946 43.39 -11.76 49.96
CA THR A 946 44.14 -12.58 48.95
C THR A 946 43.90 -14.11 49.28
N PRO A 947 44.64 -15.16 48.82
CA PRO A 947 44.68 -15.74 47.45
C PRO A 947 44.73 -17.32 47.32
N LEU A 948 44.68 -17.83 46.07
CA LEU A 948 45.32 -19.09 45.56
C LEU A 948 44.84 -20.44 46.19
N PRO A 949 45.35 -21.66 45.85
CA PRO A 949 46.40 -22.06 44.87
C PRO A 949 46.04 -23.21 43.86
N GLY A 950 47.00 -23.56 42.98
CA GLY A 950 47.05 -24.82 42.19
C GLY A 950 46.27 -24.85 40.86
N CYS A 951 46.16 -25.96 40.10
CA CYS A 951 46.95 -27.22 39.93
C CYS A 951 46.12 -28.14 38.98
N LEU A 952 46.59 -28.92 37.99
CA LEU A 952 47.85 -29.10 37.22
C LEU A 952 47.42 -29.16 35.69
N GLU A 953 48.10 -29.66 34.65
CA GLU A 953 49.39 -30.34 34.39
C GLU A 953 49.82 -30.15 32.90
N SER A 954 51.02 -30.57 32.50
CA SER A 954 51.50 -30.68 31.08
C SER A 954 52.83 -31.48 31.03
N PRO A 955 53.40 -31.81 29.84
CA PRO A 955 54.39 -30.94 29.16
C PRO A 955 54.26 -31.01 27.61
N GLN A 956 55.13 -30.57 26.68
CA GLN A 956 56.49 -29.97 26.59
C GLN A 956 56.45 -28.82 25.52
N GLY A 957 57.46 -27.99 25.22
CA GLY A 957 58.78 -27.73 25.81
C GLY A 957 59.83 -27.23 24.78
N LEU A 958 60.57 -26.15 25.11
CA LEU A 958 61.79 -25.58 24.46
C LEU A 958 61.60 -24.92 23.06
N GLU A 959 62.30 -23.84 22.66
CA GLU A 959 63.45 -23.10 23.26
C GLU A 959 63.40 -21.56 23.00
N LEU A 960 64.49 -20.83 23.24
CA LEU A 960 64.57 -19.38 23.58
C LEU A 960 65.30 -18.48 22.56
N ALA A 961 65.16 -17.14 22.77
CA ALA A 961 66.10 -16.05 22.37
C ALA A 961 66.12 -15.61 20.87
N LYS A 962 66.64 -14.43 20.44
CA LYS A 962 66.93 -13.06 20.98
C LYS A 962 67.36 -12.18 19.78
N CYS A 963 67.20 -10.85 19.85
CA CYS A 963 67.94 -9.84 19.02
C CYS A 963 67.72 -9.89 17.48
N CYS A 964 68.11 -8.92 16.62
CA CYS A 964 68.31 -7.46 16.74
C CYS A 964 68.11 -6.78 15.34
N PRO A 965 67.80 -5.46 15.25
CA PRO A 965 67.50 -4.77 13.97
C PRO A 965 68.61 -3.83 13.44
N ILE A 966 68.77 -3.75 12.10
CA ILE A 966 69.47 -2.72 11.27
C ILE A 966 68.96 -2.91 9.81
N GLN A 967 68.45 -1.97 9.00
CA GLN A 967 68.68 -0.53 8.70
C GLN A 967 69.62 -0.29 7.47
N VAL A 968 69.36 0.80 6.72
CA VAL A 968 70.11 1.39 5.57
C VAL A 968 70.18 0.48 4.30
N SER A 969 70.34 0.89 3.03
CA SER A 969 70.50 2.18 2.27
C SER A 969 70.22 1.89 0.77
N ALA A 970 70.08 2.80 -0.20
CA ALA A 970 69.68 4.23 -0.30
C ALA A 970 69.66 4.65 -1.82
N LEU A 971 69.08 5.82 -2.15
CA LEU A 971 69.34 6.70 -3.34
C LEU A 971 69.38 6.11 -4.78
N GLY A 972 68.68 6.77 -5.73
CA GLY A 972 69.03 6.67 -7.17
C GLY A 972 67.93 6.92 -8.21
N SER A 973 67.57 8.18 -8.48
CA SER A 973 66.94 8.61 -9.75
C SER A 973 68.01 8.92 -10.79
N PRO A 974 67.80 8.71 -12.12
CA PRO A 974 67.29 9.84 -12.92
C PRO A 974 66.52 9.51 -14.23
N SER A 975 66.03 10.60 -14.85
CA SER A 975 65.82 10.83 -16.31
C SER A 975 64.45 10.54 -16.97
N LEU A 976 64.14 11.43 -17.92
CA LEU A 976 62.91 11.66 -18.70
C LEU A 976 63.27 11.60 -20.21
N PRO A 977 62.34 11.39 -21.16
CA PRO A 977 61.70 12.56 -21.80
C PRO A 977 60.25 12.41 -22.35
N SER A 978 59.50 13.51 -22.22
CA SER A 978 58.45 14.07 -23.10
C SER A 978 57.55 13.18 -23.99
N ASN A 979 56.22 13.37 -23.86
CA ASN A 979 55.48 14.14 -24.88
C ASN A 979 54.17 14.79 -24.34
N ARG A 980 53.70 15.87 -25.00
CA ARG A 980 52.50 16.66 -24.62
C ARG A 980 51.40 16.60 -25.69
N THR A 981 50.14 16.48 -25.29
CA THR A 981 48.92 17.19 -25.81
C THR A 981 47.71 16.81 -24.94
N ARG A 982 47.10 17.74 -24.18
CA ARG A 982 46.00 18.67 -24.50
C ARG A 982 44.60 18.04 -24.65
N GLU A 983 43.74 18.45 -23.70
CA GLU A 983 42.26 18.56 -23.71
C GLU A 983 41.68 19.09 -25.05
N PRO A 984 40.39 18.84 -25.39
CA PRO A 984 39.31 19.68 -24.82
C PRO A 984 37.90 19.04 -24.65
N ARG A 985 37.00 19.87 -24.07
CA ARG A 985 35.55 19.68 -23.89
C ARG A 985 34.73 19.93 -25.18
N CYS A 986 33.56 19.28 -25.30
CA CYS A 986 32.25 19.79 -25.80
C CYS A 986 31.18 18.74 -25.40
N ARG A 987 29.94 19.00 -24.92
CA ARG A 987 28.88 20.01 -25.11
C ARG A 987 28.07 19.88 -26.43
N THR A 988 26.89 19.27 -26.29
CA THR A 988 25.59 19.55 -26.96
C THR A 988 25.47 19.61 -28.49
N ALA A 989 24.61 18.75 -29.04
CA ALA A 989 23.76 19.05 -30.20
C ALA A 989 22.38 18.36 -30.05
N VAL A 990 21.36 18.92 -30.69
CA VAL A 990 19.95 18.47 -30.74
C VAL A 990 19.54 18.39 -32.21
N GLN A 991 18.77 17.38 -32.60
CA GLN A 991 17.87 17.25 -33.78
C GLN A 991 17.56 15.74 -33.96
N ASP A 992 16.34 15.29 -34.29
CA ASP A 992 15.06 15.96 -34.59
C ASP A 992 13.91 15.43 -33.70
#